data_AF-F2RDC2-F1
#
_entry.id   AF-F2RDC2-F1
#
_cell.length_a   1.000
_cell.length_b   1.000
_cell.length_c   1.000
_cell.angle_alpha   90.00
_cell.angle_beta   90.00
_cell.angle_gamma   90.00
#
_symmetry.space_group_name_H-M   'P 1'
#
loop_
_entity.id
_entity.type
_entity.pdbx_description
1 polymer ?
#
loop_
_entity_poly.entity_id
_entity_poly.type
_entity_poly.pdbx_seq_one_letter_code
_entity_poly.pdbx_strand_id
1 'polypeptide(L)'
;MMRRAGMPGVLGDPSWVRAVSDEDPGGNAEAALEDLAVTRPDVVRLAECLCLAAGVERAFLRRARLRFLPRSTAGLEAELWFSPLVEAAGDQMLLLDPVMSGALRRRLARGPVAHAEAVREFTVEAHREAPPLMRWFEELLWAGSFPAEDGHRRVRDALARMLLAVTAGEDDAADDLGRWALHYLPRLPEGVLRYDDAWRIQVASSERLGLEPPRDPFARPDAVAEGARALVRREVAVGVVARSGGLVLSRPVAPGSVAVRASGGRTVRLDVAGLLEPPPRTAPMRVEIPADRTVMLPLSAVQRLHRSGTPGLSVVHPGRALEVAVASRPERTPRPGASYIASLMRDGTIVLHDHEGEPVSTVPAPSSGATRRSLALSARGTTLAWIESNSVHQCAVVPEPGRARVTPGNGEVVSVQFPPGGGETPTWAILSDGVLVHCDVGAPVGPERPADGGVSAIWPFLRDQPPAVLDDHGRLWLSGTHRPRQLLAEGVTAVSGCHAGNWLVAARRDGSVLAWRRERMEFGNLVGQAPWEVTDLAVGADATQVAAVGGDGRVLVCDLSGSPTQTRVLQVDFSADRVFAHPGGWTVAGSGGPVELRTEDGRRHVVSLDREPDRRAPDVPSWIVGCVLAEVDASELWRRPAVAPSEVMRDIAGTGVRCVVVGPFVPPPLGDEDGAFDGLDGSVPVIEAAHAHDVRFVVDLVVSGDESGRIDAVARASLYDGVRRWLGRGADGVRIGGRGAVGRRLLRDLHHLLQGYGQGVLMRNQSRWPTPASFDDPRDALSLADACHVVTLLPENVLAEAIVPPAPPDVYRFGTYEGWLRRAQRALAAARPGAQWAHPLPEQLQDPAQRALAAAVLLSLPGCPTLPVELLREPGTAALLRIRHAHLALSKGGLESVSFDRPEVLGFLRTHGPETVLCLANTAEEPVAVTVPVEFLSGEGAVRLLDLCDGRAFTCDVRTTVTVDGLGVRWLLAAPPAPSVLGTRG
;
A
#
# COMPACT_ATOMS: atom_id res chain seq x y z
N MET A 1 8.27 -34.31 -5.52
CA MET A 1 7.48 -35.51 -5.89
C MET A 1 8.33 -36.75 -5.58
N MET A 2 8.25 -37.27 -4.35
CA MET A 2 8.85 -38.54 -3.93
C MET A 2 7.78 -39.29 -3.16
N ARG A 3 7.35 -40.44 -3.71
CA ARG A 3 6.25 -41.26 -3.22
C ARG A 3 6.69 -42.02 -1.96
N ARG A 4 5.91 -41.88 -0.88
CA ARG A 4 5.84 -42.89 0.19
C ARG A 4 5.31 -44.19 -0.43
N ALA A 5 6.13 -45.24 -0.42
CA ALA A 5 5.68 -46.60 -0.64
C ALA A 5 5.66 -47.31 0.72
N GLY A 6 4.47 -47.75 1.15
CA GLY A 6 4.30 -48.62 2.30
C GLY A 6 4.54 -50.08 1.94
N MET A 7 4.95 -50.87 2.93
CA MET A 7 4.87 -52.33 3.01
C MET A 7 4.76 -52.71 4.51
N PRO A 8 4.24 -53.91 4.85
CA PRO A 8 3.25 -54.12 5.90
C PRO A 8 3.81 -54.80 7.15
N GLY A 9 3.00 -54.81 8.21
CA GLY A 9 3.40 -55.17 9.56
C GLY A 9 3.82 -56.62 9.79
N VAL A 10 4.80 -56.75 10.68
CA VAL A 10 4.92 -57.84 11.65
C VAL A 10 5.20 -57.15 12.98
N LEU A 11 4.15 -57.00 13.80
CA LEU A 11 4.24 -56.45 15.16
C LEU A 11 4.91 -57.48 16.07
N GLY A 12 6.22 -57.31 16.27
CA GLY A 12 6.90 -57.72 17.50
C GLY A 12 6.95 -56.51 18.43
N ASP A 13 6.34 -56.65 19.60
CA ASP A 13 6.19 -55.66 20.66
C ASP A 13 7.53 -54.99 21.06
N PRO A 14 7.73 -53.67 20.86
CA PRO A 14 8.91 -52.94 21.34
C PRO A 14 8.58 -52.28 22.69
N SER A 15 8.46 -53.08 23.74
CA SER A 15 8.16 -52.60 25.10
C SER A 15 9.32 -51.86 25.80
N TRP A 16 10.41 -51.51 25.09
CA TRP A 16 11.55 -50.77 25.63
C TRP A 16 11.60 -49.28 25.25
N VAL A 17 10.66 -48.75 24.45
CA VAL A 17 10.77 -47.39 23.87
C VAL A 17 10.09 -46.28 24.69
N ARG A 18 9.58 -46.52 25.91
CA ARG A 18 9.04 -45.42 26.74
C ARG A 18 9.34 -45.55 28.22
N ALA A 19 10.50 -45.02 28.62
CA ALA A 19 10.73 -44.38 29.91
C ALA A 19 12.05 -43.59 29.85
N VAL A 20 12.06 -42.44 29.15
CA VAL A 20 13.07 -41.41 29.38
C VAL A 20 12.31 -40.19 29.88
N SER A 21 12.14 -40.13 31.20
CA SER A 21 11.68 -38.95 31.93
C SER A 21 12.75 -37.87 31.89
N ASP A 22 12.33 -36.60 31.96
CA ASP A 22 13.14 -35.36 31.96
C ASP A 22 14.12 -35.20 33.15
N GLU A 23 14.48 -36.28 33.84
CA GLU A 23 15.44 -36.29 34.93
C GLU A 23 16.74 -37.01 34.49
N ASP A 24 17.79 -36.21 34.32
CA ASP A 24 19.19 -36.57 34.05
C ASP A 24 19.45 -37.53 32.85
N PRO A 25 19.43 -37.03 31.60
CA PRO A 25 19.73 -37.82 30.41
C PRO A 25 21.15 -38.42 30.40
N GLY A 26 22.08 -37.87 31.20
CA GLY A 26 23.45 -38.36 31.30
C GLY A 26 23.58 -39.65 32.11
N GLY A 27 22.81 -39.77 33.22
CA GLY A 27 22.84 -40.95 34.10
C GLY A 27 22.21 -42.19 33.48
N ASN A 28 21.10 -42.03 32.76
CA ASN A 28 20.41 -43.14 32.09
C ASN A 28 21.20 -43.70 30.89
N ALA A 29 21.97 -42.86 30.19
CA ALA A 29 22.79 -43.30 29.06
C ALA A 29 24.03 -44.11 29.50
N GLU A 30 24.68 -43.75 30.61
CA GLU A 30 25.78 -44.56 31.15
C GLU A 30 25.28 -45.94 31.61
N ALA A 31 24.12 -46.02 32.27
CA ALA A 31 23.51 -47.28 32.66
C ALA A 31 23.12 -48.17 31.46
N ALA A 32 22.52 -47.58 30.42
CA ALA A 32 22.18 -48.30 29.19
C ALA A 32 23.44 -48.79 28.43
N LEU A 33 24.51 -48.00 28.44
CA LEU A 33 25.80 -48.39 27.87
C LEU A 33 26.43 -49.55 28.66
N GLU A 34 26.31 -49.56 29.98
CA GLU A 34 26.80 -50.64 30.84
C GLU A 34 26.04 -51.95 30.59
N ASP A 35 24.71 -51.92 30.50
CA ASP A 35 23.90 -53.09 30.16
C ASP A 35 24.26 -53.66 28.77
N LEU A 36 24.45 -52.78 27.79
CA LEU A 36 24.92 -53.18 26.47
C LEU A 36 26.35 -53.72 26.49
N ALA A 37 27.22 -53.19 27.36
CA ALA A 37 28.59 -53.68 27.50
C ALA A 37 28.64 -55.09 28.15
N VAL A 38 27.66 -55.44 28.99
CA VAL A 38 27.53 -56.80 29.55
C VAL A 38 27.11 -57.79 28.48
N THR A 39 26.13 -57.42 27.64
CA THR A 39 25.54 -58.33 26.66
C THR A 39 26.32 -58.38 25.34
N ARG A 40 26.91 -57.26 24.91
CA ARG A 40 27.63 -57.08 23.63
C ARG A 40 28.90 -56.23 23.81
N PRO A 41 29.91 -56.72 24.57
CA PRO A 41 31.10 -55.94 24.91
C PRO A 41 31.89 -55.46 23.70
N ASP A 42 32.02 -56.29 22.66
CA ASP A 42 32.81 -55.94 21.47
C ASP A 42 32.14 -54.85 20.61
N VAL A 43 30.80 -54.76 20.62
CA VAL A 43 30.06 -53.68 19.93
C VAL A 43 30.32 -52.35 20.62
N VAL A 44 30.25 -52.31 21.96
CA VAL A 44 30.55 -51.11 22.75
C VAL A 44 32.01 -50.69 22.57
N ARG A 45 32.95 -51.64 22.59
CA ARG A 45 34.38 -51.34 22.35
C ARG A 45 34.65 -50.81 20.96
N LEU A 46 33.97 -51.33 19.93
CA LEU A 46 34.09 -50.82 18.56
C LEU A 46 33.49 -49.40 18.47
N ALA A 47 32.32 -49.16 19.06
CA ALA A 47 31.70 -47.83 19.11
C ALA A 47 32.56 -46.81 19.88
N GLU A 48 33.22 -47.24 20.97
CA GLU A 48 34.16 -46.43 21.73
C GLU A 48 35.35 -45.97 20.87
N CYS A 49 35.86 -46.84 19.99
CA CYS A 49 36.91 -46.48 19.03
C CYS A 49 36.44 -45.54 17.90
N LEU A 50 35.13 -45.30 17.77
CA LEU A 50 34.52 -44.49 16.72
C LEU A 50 33.89 -43.19 17.27
N CYS A 51 33.84 -43.01 18.59
CA CYS A 51 33.09 -41.93 19.24
C CYS A 51 33.65 -40.51 19.03
N LEU A 52 34.85 -40.42 18.43
CA LEU A 52 35.50 -39.17 18.03
C LEU A 52 35.23 -38.79 16.56
N ALA A 53 34.61 -39.66 15.76
CA ALA A 53 34.31 -39.39 14.36
C ALA A 53 32.98 -38.62 14.21
N ALA A 54 32.94 -37.64 13.30
CA ALA A 54 31.71 -36.91 13.01
C ALA A 54 30.67 -37.81 12.30
N GLY A 55 31.15 -38.72 11.46
CA GLY A 55 30.37 -39.73 10.75
C GLY A 55 31.26 -40.92 10.42
N VAL A 56 30.69 -42.12 10.39
CA VAL A 56 31.44 -43.37 10.27
C VAL A 56 31.09 -44.04 8.94
N GLU A 57 32.01 -43.96 7.98
CA GLU A 57 31.92 -44.67 6.72
C GLU A 57 32.22 -46.16 6.89
N ARG A 58 31.72 -47.02 5.99
CA ARG A 58 32.00 -48.47 6.04
C ARG A 58 33.50 -48.79 6.01
N ALA A 59 34.28 -48.08 5.21
CA ALA A 59 35.72 -48.26 5.14
C ALA A 59 36.41 -47.87 6.46
N PHE A 60 35.96 -46.78 7.09
CA PHE A 60 36.45 -46.33 8.40
C PHE A 60 36.12 -47.35 9.49
N LEU A 61 34.86 -47.82 9.55
CA LEU A 61 34.41 -48.88 10.46
C LEU A 61 35.22 -50.17 10.31
N ARG A 62 35.43 -50.62 9.07
CA ARG A 62 36.24 -51.80 8.76
C ARG A 62 37.67 -51.66 9.26
N ARG A 63 38.30 -50.52 9.01
CA ARG A 63 39.68 -50.22 9.46
C ARG A 63 39.77 -50.16 10.98
N ALA A 64 38.80 -49.54 11.65
CA ALA A 64 38.75 -49.46 13.12
C ALA A 64 38.66 -50.86 13.73
N ARG A 65 37.77 -51.70 13.21
CA ARG A 65 37.64 -53.10 13.64
C ARG A 65 38.95 -53.86 13.47
N LEU A 66 39.58 -53.78 12.29
CA LEU A 66 40.85 -54.48 12.03
C LEU A 66 42.00 -53.98 12.92
N ARG A 67 42.00 -52.70 13.28
CA ARG A 67 43.03 -52.09 14.12
C ARG A 67 42.87 -52.42 15.60
N PHE A 68 41.66 -52.26 16.16
CA PHE A 68 41.42 -52.32 17.60
C PHE A 68 40.83 -53.65 18.07
N LEU A 69 40.16 -54.38 17.18
CA LEU A 69 39.53 -55.67 17.46
C LEU A 69 39.87 -56.70 16.36
N PRO A 70 41.17 -56.98 16.08
CA PRO A 70 41.60 -57.79 14.93
C PRO A 70 41.07 -59.24 14.96
N ARG A 71 40.70 -59.75 16.15
CA ARG A 71 40.15 -61.10 16.34
C ARG A 71 38.64 -61.19 16.13
N SER A 72 37.96 -60.07 15.91
CA SER A 72 36.52 -60.02 15.64
C SER A 72 36.18 -60.41 14.19
N THR A 73 34.94 -60.81 13.94
CA THR A 73 34.44 -61.10 12.60
C THR A 73 33.86 -59.86 11.92
N ALA A 74 33.62 -59.93 10.61
CA ALA A 74 32.91 -58.88 9.88
C ALA A 74 31.47 -58.67 10.39
N GLY A 75 30.87 -59.68 11.03
CA GLY A 75 29.53 -59.59 11.61
C GLY A 75 29.41 -58.50 12.68
N LEU A 76 30.50 -58.18 13.38
CA LEU A 76 30.53 -57.11 14.38
C LEU A 76 30.21 -55.73 13.78
N GLU A 77 30.58 -55.50 12.52
CA GLU A 77 30.26 -54.25 11.81
C GLU A 77 28.75 -54.12 11.62
N ALA A 78 28.09 -55.21 11.23
CA ALA A 78 26.63 -55.25 11.09
C ALA A 78 25.93 -55.16 12.45
N GLU A 79 26.44 -55.83 13.48
CA GLU A 79 25.89 -55.72 14.83
C GLU A 79 25.92 -54.29 15.36
N LEU A 80 27.01 -53.54 15.14
CA LEU A 80 27.08 -52.12 15.47
C LEU A 80 26.11 -51.31 14.60
N TRP A 81 26.07 -51.56 13.29
CA TRP A 81 25.20 -50.85 12.33
C TRP A 81 23.72 -50.90 12.69
N PHE A 82 23.27 -51.99 13.31
CA PHE A 82 21.88 -52.19 13.77
C PHE A 82 21.74 -52.11 15.30
N SER A 83 22.72 -51.57 16.00
CA SER A 83 22.70 -51.42 17.46
C SER A 83 21.93 -50.16 17.90
N PRO A 84 21.46 -50.09 19.15
CA PRO A 84 20.87 -48.88 19.72
C PRO A 84 21.88 -47.73 19.91
N LEU A 85 23.17 -47.93 19.62
CA LEU A 85 24.19 -46.88 19.65
C LEU A 85 24.17 -46.00 18.39
N VAL A 86 23.39 -46.38 17.37
CA VAL A 86 23.31 -45.69 16.08
C VAL A 86 21.99 -44.93 16.00
N GLU A 87 22.08 -43.62 15.76
CA GLU A 87 20.93 -42.74 15.52
C GLU A 87 20.39 -42.94 14.10
N ALA A 88 21.30 -42.94 13.13
CA ALA A 88 20.96 -43.04 11.71
C ALA A 88 22.02 -43.85 10.97
N ALA A 89 21.57 -44.72 10.07
CA ALA A 89 22.45 -45.49 9.19
C ALA A 89 21.95 -45.38 7.74
N GLY A 90 22.69 -44.65 6.92
CA GLY A 90 22.44 -44.56 5.47
C GLY A 90 23.38 -45.47 4.69
N ASP A 91 23.18 -45.60 3.38
CA ASP A 91 23.92 -46.59 2.56
C ASP A 91 25.45 -46.49 2.64
N GLN A 92 25.98 -45.29 2.92
CA GLN A 92 27.42 -45.00 2.94
C GLN A 92 27.98 -44.66 4.34
N MET A 93 27.15 -44.21 5.28
CA MET A 93 27.60 -43.65 6.55
C MET A 93 26.62 -43.96 7.69
N LEU A 94 27.16 -44.29 8.86
CA LEU A 94 26.42 -44.36 10.12
C LEU A 94 26.76 -43.18 11.02
N LEU A 95 25.79 -42.74 11.80
CA LEU A 95 25.91 -41.70 12.82
C LEU A 95 25.57 -42.28 14.19
N LEU A 96 26.48 -42.14 15.14
CA LEU A 96 26.25 -42.57 16.52
C LEU A 96 25.27 -41.64 17.22
N ASP A 97 24.41 -42.21 18.08
CA ASP A 97 23.50 -41.44 18.93
C ASP A 97 24.26 -40.40 19.77
N PRO A 98 23.85 -39.12 19.80
CA PRO A 98 24.62 -38.06 20.45
C PRO A 98 24.83 -38.28 21.94
N VAL A 99 23.81 -38.82 22.63
CA VAL A 99 23.84 -39.05 24.08
C VAL A 99 24.73 -40.24 24.39
N MET A 100 24.58 -41.34 23.66
CA MET A 100 25.43 -42.53 23.79
C MET A 100 26.88 -42.24 23.40
N SER A 101 27.10 -41.48 22.33
CA SER A 101 28.42 -41.04 21.87
C SER A 101 29.11 -40.15 22.91
N GLY A 102 28.33 -39.30 23.61
CA GLY A 102 28.81 -38.53 24.76
C GLY A 102 29.27 -39.42 25.93
N ALA A 103 28.50 -40.46 26.27
CA ALA A 103 28.87 -41.43 27.30
C ALA A 103 30.12 -42.24 26.90
N LEU A 104 30.21 -42.67 25.63
CA LEU A 104 31.38 -43.37 25.06
C LEU A 104 32.65 -42.51 25.14
N ARG A 105 32.56 -41.20 24.85
CA ARG A 105 33.71 -40.28 25.00
C ARG A 105 34.15 -40.14 26.45
N ARG A 106 33.21 -40.05 27.40
CA ARG A 106 33.55 -40.02 28.84
C ARG A 106 34.22 -41.31 29.28
N ARG A 107 33.73 -42.46 28.80
CA ARG A 107 34.34 -43.78 29.04
C ARG A 107 35.76 -43.85 28.49
N LEU A 108 35.97 -43.42 27.24
CA LEU A 108 37.30 -43.35 26.62
C LEU A 108 38.25 -42.43 27.40
N ALA A 109 37.75 -41.29 27.90
CA ALA A 109 38.53 -40.34 28.69
C ALA A 109 38.91 -40.84 30.09
N ARG A 110 38.09 -41.71 30.71
CA ARG A 110 38.40 -42.38 31.98
C ARG A 110 39.36 -43.58 31.79
N GLY A 111 39.48 -44.09 30.56
CA GLY A 111 40.31 -45.23 30.20
C GLY A 111 41.81 -44.91 30.10
N PRO A 112 42.64 -45.87 29.66
CA PRO A 112 44.07 -45.67 29.48
C PRO A 112 44.38 -44.57 28.43
N VAL A 113 45.18 -43.58 28.80
CA VAL A 113 45.53 -42.44 27.92
C VAL A 113 46.10 -42.90 26.58
N ALA A 114 46.99 -43.89 26.58
CA ALA A 114 47.56 -44.46 25.35
C ALA A 114 46.50 -45.06 24.41
N HIS A 115 45.37 -45.56 24.93
CA HIS A 115 44.28 -46.04 24.09
C HIS A 115 43.51 -44.88 23.45
N ALA A 116 43.18 -43.85 24.23
CA ALA A 116 42.53 -42.65 23.72
C ALA A 116 43.37 -41.93 22.65
N GLU A 117 44.69 -41.84 22.85
CA GLU A 117 45.63 -41.30 21.86
C GLU A 117 45.65 -42.14 20.58
N ALA A 118 45.70 -43.47 20.69
CA ALA A 118 45.66 -44.36 19.54
C ALA A 118 44.35 -44.24 18.73
N VAL A 119 43.22 -44.05 19.41
CA VAL A 119 41.91 -43.80 18.76
C VAL A 119 41.94 -42.44 18.04
N ARG A 120 42.47 -41.40 18.68
CA ARG A 120 42.60 -40.07 18.06
C ARG A 120 43.51 -40.10 16.82
N GLU A 121 44.69 -40.71 16.93
CA GLU A 121 45.62 -40.85 15.81
C GLU A 121 44.98 -41.58 14.64
N PHE A 122 44.24 -42.66 14.93
CA PHE A 122 43.50 -43.40 13.92
C PHE A 122 42.45 -42.53 13.22
N THR A 123 41.65 -41.76 13.96
CA THR A 123 40.64 -40.85 13.37
C THR A 123 41.31 -39.77 12.51
N VAL A 124 42.36 -39.12 13.02
CA VAL A 124 43.10 -38.08 12.28
C VAL A 124 43.76 -38.63 11.01
N GLU A 125 44.32 -39.85 11.07
CA GLU A 125 44.92 -40.49 9.92
C GLU A 125 43.87 -40.84 8.86
N ALA A 126 42.76 -41.45 9.27
CA ALA A 126 41.75 -41.90 8.33
C ALA A 126 40.95 -40.75 7.70
N HIS A 127 40.74 -39.66 8.44
CA HIS A 127 40.04 -38.46 7.94
C HIS A 127 41.00 -37.36 7.50
N ARG A 128 42.27 -37.66 7.19
CA ARG A 128 43.25 -36.67 6.71
C ARG A 128 42.76 -35.90 5.48
N GLU A 129 42.08 -36.58 4.57
CA GLU A 129 41.51 -36.02 3.33
C GLU A 129 40.04 -35.59 3.47
N ALA A 130 39.46 -35.72 4.66
CA ALA A 130 38.08 -35.31 4.91
C ALA A 130 37.94 -33.78 4.84
N PRO A 131 36.73 -33.26 4.54
CA PRO A 131 36.46 -31.83 4.51
C PRO A 131 36.93 -31.13 5.79
N PRO A 132 37.50 -29.91 5.71
CA PRO A 132 38.02 -29.20 6.88
C PRO A 132 37.04 -29.09 8.05
N LEU A 133 35.76 -28.90 7.76
CA LEU A 133 34.71 -28.74 8.78
C LEU A 133 34.53 -30.01 9.63
N MET A 134 34.59 -31.18 9.01
CA MET A 134 34.56 -32.47 9.69
C MET A 134 35.76 -32.61 10.62
N ARG A 135 36.97 -32.31 10.12
CA ARG A 135 38.20 -32.38 10.93
C ARG A 135 38.21 -31.40 12.10
N TRP A 136 37.70 -30.18 11.92
CA TRP A 136 37.59 -29.19 13.01
C TRP A 136 36.60 -29.64 14.08
N PHE A 137 35.50 -30.28 13.69
CA PHE A 137 34.55 -30.82 14.65
C PHE A 137 35.14 -31.99 15.45
N GLU A 138 35.85 -32.90 14.80
CA GLU A 138 36.55 -34.00 15.49
C GLU A 138 37.67 -33.47 16.42
N GLU A 139 38.35 -32.39 16.01
CA GLU A 139 39.28 -31.66 16.87
C GLU A 139 38.58 -31.08 18.12
N LEU A 140 37.37 -30.51 17.97
CA LEU A 140 36.56 -30.00 19.07
C LEU A 140 36.01 -31.12 19.98
N LEU A 141 35.61 -32.27 19.41
CA LEU A 141 35.21 -33.45 20.19
C LEU A 141 36.35 -33.93 21.09
N TRP A 142 37.58 -33.99 20.54
CA TRP A 142 38.77 -34.33 21.30
C TRP A 142 39.08 -33.26 22.36
N ALA A 143 39.22 -31.99 21.97
CA ALA A 143 39.62 -30.93 22.88
C ALA A 143 38.62 -30.71 24.04
N GLY A 144 37.33 -30.94 23.79
CA GLY A 144 36.29 -30.87 24.81
C GLY A 144 36.24 -32.08 25.75
N SER A 145 36.74 -33.23 25.33
CA SER A 145 36.75 -34.47 26.13
C SER A 145 38.08 -34.72 26.85
N PHE A 146 39.19 -34.15 26.33
CA PHE A 146 40.56 -34.31 26.82
C PHE A 146 41.23 -32.94 26.98
N PRO A 147 40.94 -32.21 28.08
CA PRO A 147 41.49 -30.87 28.29
C PRO A 147 43.01 -30.90 28.51
N ALA A 148 43.74 -30.15 27.68
CA ALA A 148 45.18 -29.89 27.84
C ALA A 148 45.41 -28.44 28.34
N GLU A 149 46.63 -28.09 28.77
CA GLU A 149 46.98 -26.73 29.21
C GLU A 149 46.62 -25.66 28.14
N ASP A 150 46.77 -26.00 26.86
CA ASP A 150 46.42 -25.16 25.71
C ASP A 150 44.97 -25.33 25.19
N GLY A 151 44.14 -26.13 25.87
CA GLY A 151 42.83 -26.58 25.36
C GLY A 151 41.87 -25.43 25.04
N HIS A 152 41.83 -24.39 25.88
CA HIS A 152 40.98 -23.23 25.68
C HIS A 152 41.35 -22.40 24.44
N ARG A 153 42.63 -22.37 24.08
CA ARG A 153 43.10 -21.67 22.87
C ARG A 153 42.72 -22.48 21.63
N ARG A 154 42.94 -23.79 21.65
CA ARG A 154 42.59 -24.69 20.54
C ARG A 154 41.09 -24.69 20.23
N VAL A 155 40.24 -24.73 21.26
CA VAL A 155 38.78 -24.65 21.09
C VAL A 155 38.37 -23.33 20.45
N ARG A 156 38.90 -22.20 20.94
CA ARG A 156 38.64 -20.88 20.35
C ARG A 156 39.10 -20.78 18.89
N ASP A 157 40.31 -21.25 18.59
CA ASP A 157 40.85 -21.20 17.22
C ASP A 157 40.01 -22.05 16.25
N ALA A 158 39.58 -23.25 16.68
CA ALA A 158 38.74 -24.12 15.86
C ALA A 158 37.33 -23.53 15.64
N LEU A 159 36.69 -23.00 16.70
CA LEU A 159 35.39 -22.33 16.58
C LEU A 159 35.48 -21.06 15.71
N ALA A 160 36.54 -20.26 15.84
CA ALA A 160 36.75 -19.08 15.00
C ALA A 160 36.91 -19.45 13.52
N ARG A 161 37.63 -20.54 13.21
CA ARG A 161 37.73 -21.06 11.83
C ARG A 161 36.38 -21.51 11.29
N MET A 162 35.59 -22.22 12.09
CA MET A 162 34.24 -22.65 11.72
C MET A 162 33.31 -21.47 11.48
N LEU A 163 33.32 -20.48 12.39
CA LEU A 163 32.53 -19.26 12.26
C LEU A 163 32.88 -18.52 10.97
N LEU A 164 34.17 -18.34 10.68
CA LEU A 164 34.63 -17.72 9.45
C LEU A 164 34.18 -18.51 8.20
N ALA A 165 34.21 -19.84 8.23
CA ALA A 165 33.78 -20.67 7.12
C ALA A 165 32.26 -20.59 6.86
N VAL A 166 31.45 -20.53 7.92
CA VAL A 166 29.98 -20.41 7.82
C VAL A 166 29.55 -19.01 7.38
N THR A 167 30.32 -17.98 7.73
CA THR A 167 30.02 -16.58 7.36
C THR A 167 30.64 -16.15 6.03
N ALA A 168 31.62 -16.90 5.50
CA ALA A 168 32.26 -16.59 4.22
C ALA A 168 31.37 -16.92 3.00
N GLY A 169 31.22 -15.96 2.09
CA GLY A 169 30.73 -16.19 0.72
C GLY A 169 29.20 -16.18 0.51
N GLU A 170 28.78 -16.05 -0.76
CA GLU A 170 27.37 -15.92 -1.19
C GLU A 170 26.77 -17.23 -1.72
N ASP A 171 27.55 -18.31 -1.78
CA ASP A 171 27.22 -19.49 -2.58
C ASP A 171 26.47 -20.58 -1.79
N ASP A 172 25.85 -21.50 -2.53
CA ASP A 172 25.19 -22.71 -2.01
C ASP A 172 26.08 -23.51 -1.04
N ALA A 173 27.40 -23.46 -1.26
CA ALA A 173 28.38 -24.11 -0.40
C ALA A 173 28.30 -23.63 1.06
N ALA A 174 28.10 -22.34 1.32
CA ALA A 174 28.00 -21.83 2.68
C ALA A 174 26.62 -22.08 3.31
N ASP A 175 25.56 -22.24 2.51
CA ASP A 175 24.26 -22.77 2.98
C ASP A 175 24.40 -24.23 3.42
N ASP A 176 25.13 -25.06 2.66
CA ASP A 176 25.42 -26.44 3.03
C ASP A 176 26.26 -26.53 4.31
N LEU A 177 27.26 -25.66 4.47
CA LEU A 177 28.02 -25.55 5.73
C LEU A 177 27.12 -25.12 6.90
N GLY A 178 26.17 -24.21 6.69
CA GLY A 178 25.18 -23.81 7.69
C GLY A 178 24.27 -24.98 8.10
N ARG A 179 23.76 -25.77 7.13
CA ARG A 179 22.95 -26.98 7.42
C ARG A 179 23.76 -28.00 8.20
N TRP A 180 25.01 -28.21 7.79
CA TRP A 180 25.94 -29.07 8.47
C TRP A 180 26.16 -28.60 9.92
N ALA A 181 26.41 -27.31 10.14
CA ALA A 181 26.66 -26.76 11.46
C ALA A 181 25.45 -26.88 12.39
N LEU A 182 24.24 -26.60 11.91
CA LEU A 182 23.02 -26.78 12.71
C LEU A 182 22.78 -28.23 13.09
N HIS A 183 23.16 -29.18 12.23
CA HIS A 183 23.07 -30.59 12.56
C HIS A 183 24.17 -31.01 13.55
N TYR A 184 25.44 -30.77 13.25
CA TYR A 184 26.54 -31.37 14.02
C TYR A 184 26.91 -30.58 15.28
N LEU A 185 26.86 -29.25 15.29
CA LEU A 185 27.35 -28.45 16.42
C LEU A 185 26.66 -28.78 17.76
N PRO A 186 25.33 -28.98 17.84
CA PRO A 186 24.66 -29.41 19.08
C PRO A 186 25.20 -30.71 19.70
N ARG A 187 25.96 -31.52 18.95
CA ARG A 187 26.55 -32.80 19.39
C ARG A 187 27.91 -32.63 20.08
N LEU A 188 28.46 -31.41 20.11
CA LEU A 188 29.71 -31.12 20.80
C LEU A 188 29.57 -31.25 22.33
N PRO A 189 30.67 -31.51 23.07
CA PRO A 189 30.66 -31.50 24.52
C PRO A 189 30.16 -30.17 25.08
N GLU A 190 29.43 -30.21 26.20
CA GLU A 190 28.87 -29.01 26.84
C GLU A 190 29.95 -27.94 27.12
N GLY A 191 31.16 -28.36 27.52
CA GLY A 191 32.29 -27.47 27.74
C GLY A 191 32.70 -26.65 26.51
N VAL A 192 32.46 -27.16 25.29
CA VAL A 192 32.66 -26.44 24.03
C VAL A 192 31.43 -25.59 23.68
N LEU A 193 30.23 -26.12 23.90
CA LEU A 193 28.97 -25.41 23.62
C LEU A 193 28.80 -24.14 24.47
N ARG A 194 29.50 -24.04 25.61
CA ARG A 194 29.52 -22.82 26.46
C ARG A 194 30.20 -21.64 25.81
N TYR A 195 31.10 -21.82 24.84
CA TYR A 195 31.78 -20.72 24.15
C TYR A 195 30.82 -19.90 23.28
N ASP A 196 30.95 -18.57 23.31
CA ASP A 196 30.11 -17.66 22.52
C ASP A 196 30.17 -17.95 21.02
N ASP A 197 31.34 -18.31 20.48
CA ASP A 197 31.49 -18.59 19.05
C ASP A 197 30.71 -19.84 18.60
N ALA A 198 30.51 -20.83 19.48
CA ALA A 198 29.64 -21.97 19.18
C ALA A 198 28.18 -21.50 19.01
N TRP A 199 27.73 -20.60 19.89
CA TRP A 199 26.41 -19.99 19.75
C TRP A 199 26.29 -19.11 18.50
N ARG A 200 27.31 -18.30 18.21
CA ARG A 200 27.34 -17.45 17.01
C ARG A 200 27.26 -18.27 15.73
N ILE A 201 27.91 -19.44 15.66
CA ILE A 201 27.81 -20.35 14.50
C ILE A 201 26.36 -20.80 14.30
N GLN A 202 25.65 -21.19 15.36
CA GLN A 202 24.25 -21.63 15.26
C GLN A 202 23.32 -20.50 14.82
N VAL A 203 23.49 -19.31 15.40
CA VAL A 203 22.67 -18.14 15.05
C VAL A 203 22.94 -17.70 13.61
N ALA A 204 24.21 -17.59 13.20
CA ALA A 204 24.60 -17.25 11.83
C ALA A 204 24.08 -18.28 10.81
N SER A 205 24.18 -19.57 11.12
CA SER A 205 23.66 -20.64 10.26
C SER A 205 22.13 -20.59 10.13
N SER A 206 21.42 -20.35 11.23
CA SER A 206 19.95 -20.23 11.22
C SER A 206 19.50 -19.03 10.41
N GLU A 207 20.11 -17.86 10.64
CA GLU A 207 19.81 -16.62 9.93
C GLU A 207 20.07 -16.74 8.43
N ARG A 208 21.19 -17.38 8.04
CA ARG A 208 21.53 -17.64 6.64
C ARG A 208 20.49 -18.53 5.96
N LEU A 209 20.01 -19.56 6.65
CA LEU A 209 19.01 -20.50 6.14
C LEU A 209 17.57 -19.99 6.25
N GLY A 210 17.35 -18.82 6.87
CA GLY A 210 16.01 -18.27 7.11
C GLY A 210 15.22 -19.07 8.16
N LEU A 211 15.90 -19.70 9.11
CA LEU A 211 15.33 -20.46 10.22
C LEU A 211 15.40 -19.62 11.51
N GLU A 212 14.46 -19.86 12.42
CA GLU A 212 14.56 -19.31 13.78
C GLU A 212 15.68 -20.04 14.53
N PRO A 213 16.62 -19.33 15.18
CA PRO A 213 17.63 -19.99 15.99
C PRO A 213 17.01 -20.83 17.11
N PRO A 214 17.68 -21.91 17.53
CA PRO A 214 17.23 -22.71 18.68
C PRO A 214 17.17 -21.85 19.95
N ARG A 215 16.56 -22.34 21.03
CA ARG A 215 16.65 -21.64 22.33
C ARG A 215 18.06 -21.75 22.86
N ASP A 216 18.63 -20.65 23.38
CA ASP A 216 19.95 -20.69 24.00
C ASP A 216 19.92 -21.47 25.33
N PRO A 217 20.59 -22.62 25.43
CA PRO A 217 20.62 -23.41 26.67
C PRO A 217 21.37 -22.72 27.81
N PHE A 218 22.16 -21.67 27.54
CA PHE A 218 22.97 -20.96 28.55
C PHE A 218 22.52 -19.51 28.81
N ALA A 219 21.40 -19.08 28.23
CA ALA A 219 20.79 -17.76 28.44
C ALA A 219 21.79 -16.58 28.27
N ARG A 220 22.56 -16.57 27.18
CA ARG A 220 23.50 -15.49 26.87
C ARG A 220 22.77 -14.19 26.53
N PRO A 221 23.45 -13.02 26.64
CA PRO A 221 22.87 -11.74 26.24
C PRO A 221 22.48 -11.72 24.75
N ASP A 222 21.36 -11.07 24.43
CA ASP A 222 20.86 -10.92 23.05
C ASP A 222 21.88 -10.28 22.09
N ALA A 223 22.79 -9.44 22.61
CA ALA A 223 23.86 -8.82 21.85
C ALA A 223 24.79 -9.84 21.16
N VAL A 224 24.97 -11.04 21.72
CA VAL A 224 25.79 -12.10 21.10
C VAL A 224 25.09 -12.67 19.87
N ALA A 225 23.77 -12.88 19.95
CA ALA A 225 22.96 -13.33 18.82
C ALA A 225 22.90 -12.23 17.74
N GLU A 226 22.67 -10.97 18.10
CA GLU A 226 22.66 -9.87 17.13
C GLU A 226 24.01 -9.71 16.43
N GLY A 227 25.13 -9.80 17.17
CA GLY A 227 26.47 -9.78 16.57
C GLY A 227 26.69 -10.92 15.57
N ALA A 228 26.14 -12.11 15.82
CA ALA A 228 26.22 -13.24 14.90
C ALA A 228 25.36 -13.04 13.65
N ARG A 229 24.12 -12.56 13.81
CA ARG A 229 23.23 -12.25 12.69
C ARG A 229 23.85 -11.19 11.77
N ALA A 230 24.49 -10.18 12.35
CA ALA A 230 25.20 -9.13 11.60
C ALA A 230 26.34 -9.66 10.70
N LEU A 231 26.94 -10.82 11.01
CA LEU A 231 28.00 -11.42 10.19
C LEU A 231 27.50 -12.01 8.86
N VAL A 232 26.22 -12.37 8.78
CA VAL A 232 25.61 -13.01 7.60
C VAL A 232 24.60 -12.12 6.89
N ARG A 233 24.05 -11.13 7.60
CA ARG A 233 23.15 -10.14 7.01
C ARG A 233 23.89 -9.27 6.01
N ARG A 234 23.17 -8.89 4.96
CA ARG A 234 23.63 -7.99 3.90
C ARG A 234 22.62 -6.89 3.68
N GLU A 235 23.04 -5.89 2.93
CA GLU A 235 22.16 -4.84 2.51
C GLU A 235 21.28 -5.33 1.34
N VAL A 236 20.00 -5.52 1.62
CA VAL A 236 19.00 -5.98 0.67
C VAL A 236 18.04 -4.83 0.35
N ALA A 237 17.66 -4.70 -0.91
CA ALA A 237 16.57 -3.80 -1.31
C ALA A 237 15.20 -4.47 -1.10
N VAL A 238 14.33 -3.81 -0.35
CA VAL A 238 12.91 -4.15 -0.19
C VAL A 238 12.09 -3.08 -0.90
N GLY A 239 11.22 -3.49 -1.82
CA GLY A 239 10.29 -2.58 -2.49
C GLY A 239 9.14 -2.25 -1.56
N VAL A 240 8.91 -0.96 -1.32
CA VAL A 240 7.88 -0.46 -0.43
C VAL A 240 6.90 0.43 -1.19
N VAL A 241 5.61 0.15 -1.07
CA VAL A 241 4.52 0.96 -1.64
C VAL A 241 3.42 1.14 -0.60
N ALA A 242 3.08 2.38 -0.29
CA ALA A 242 1.86 2.68 0.46
C ALA A 242 0.65 2.69 -0.48
N ARG A 243 -0.44 2.03 -0.08
CA ARG A 243 -1.72 1.96 -0.78
C ARG A 243 -2.85 2.30 0.19
N SER A 244 -4.06 2.53 -0.32
CA SER A 244 -5.23 2.89 0.49
C SER A 244 -5.49 1.82 1.54
N GLY A 245 -5.36 0.54 1.16
CA GLY A 245 -5.54 -0.59 2.06
C GLY A 245 -4.39 -0.86 3.05
N GLY A 246 -3.25 -0.15 2.98
CA GLY A 246 -2.09 -0.41 3.84
C GLY A 246 -0.75 -0.38 3.11
N LEU A 247 0.22 -1.18 3.57
CA LEU A 247 1.58 -1.19 3.06
C LEU A 247 1.88 -2.49 2.28
N VAL A 248 2.43 -2.36 1.07
CA VAL A 248 2.96 -3.48 0.30
C VAL A 248 4.48 -3.50 0.42
N LEU A 249 5.01 -4.63 0.86
CA LEU A 249 6.44 -4.90 0.95
C LEU A 249 6.79 -6.04 -0.01
N SER A 250 7.79 -5.85 -0.88
CA SER A 250 8.12 -6.80 -1.94
C SER A 250 9.62 -7.08 -2.00
N ARG A 251 9.96 -8.36 -2.21
CA ARG A 251 11.30 -8.83 -2.56
C ARG A 251 11.14 -9.88 -3.66
N PRO A 252 11.71 -9.69 -4.88
CA PRO A 252 12.47 -8.52 -5.33
C PRO A 252 11.60 -7.25 -5.38
N VAL A 253 12.26 -6.09 -5.51
CA VAL A 253 11.59 -4.78 -5.58
C VAL A 253 10.62 -4.76 -6.77
N ALA A 254 9.32 -4.66 -6.49
CA ALA A 254 8.31 -4.56 -7.54
C ALA A 254 8.39 -3.22 -8.30
N PRO A 255 8.08 -3.17 -9.61
CA PRO A 255 8.04 -1.93 -10.37
C PRO A 255 7.18 -0.85 -9.71
N GLY A 256 7.65 0.40 -9.70
CA GLY A 256 6.97 1.52 -9.04
C GLY A 256 7.16 1.59 -7.51
N SER A 257 7.87 0.64 -6.91
CA SER A 257 8.14 0.64 -5.46
C SER A 257 9.34 1.49 -5.07
N VAL A 258 9.29 2.09 -3.88
CA VAL A 258 10.45 2.74 -3.27
C VAL A 258 11.36 1.65 -2.71
N ALA A 259 12.60 1.55 -3.21
CA ALA A 259 13.57 0.62 -2.66
C ALA A 259 14.11 1.12 -1.32
N VAL A 260 13.73 0.45 -0.23
CA VAL A 260 14.31 0.64 1.10
C VAL A 260 15.45 -0.35 1.30
N ARG A 261 16.59 0.12 1.78
CA ARG A 261 17.75 -0.72 2.08
C ARG A 261 17.64 -1.22 3.52
N ALA A 262 17.56 -2.54 3.68
CA ALA A 262 17.44 -3.19 4.98
C ALA A 262 18.53 -4.26 5.14
N SER A 263 18.99 -4.44 6.38
CA SER A 263 19.87 -5.55 6.74
C SER A 263 19.07 -6.85 6.75
N GLY A 264 19.49 -7.85 5.97
CA GLY A 264 18.83 -9.16 5.93
C GLY A 264 19.53 -10.18 5.03
N GLY A 265 18.96 -11.38 4.94
CA GLY A 265 19.48 -12.49 4.14
C GLY A 265 18.37 -13.11 3.29
N ARG A 266 18.13 -14.41 3.44
CA ARG A 266 16.95 -15.08 2.84
C ARG A 266 15.64 -14.46 3.35
N THR A 267 15.63 -13.98 4.59
CA THR A 267 14.52 -13.22 5.18
C THR A 267 15.00 -11.83 5.59
N VAL A 268 14.15 -10.82 5.44
CA VAL A 268 14.36 -9.46 5.97
C VAL A 268 13.28 -9.21 7.01
N ARG A 269 13.66 -8.67 8.17
CA ARG A 269 12.72 -8.30 9.23
C ARG A 269 12.62 -6.79 9.34
N LEU A 270 11.40 -6.27 9.38
CA LEU A 270 11.11 -4.84 9.52
C LEU A 270 10.10 -4.64 10.64
N ASP A 271 10.37 -3.66 11.48
CA ASP A 271 9.44 -3.18 12.49
C ASP A 271 8.61 -2.04 11.89
N VAL A 272 7.29 -2.14 11.92
CA VAL A 272 6.35 -1.18 11.34
C VAL A 272 5.58 -0.50 12.46
N ALA A 273 5.64 0.83 12.54
CA ALA A 273 4.89 1.62 13.52
C ALA A 273 4.07 2.71 12.81
N GLY A 274 2.85 2.98 13.30
CA GLY A 274 2.05 4.12 12.82
C GLY A 274 2.71 5.46 13.19
N LEU A 275 2.69 6.44 12.29
CA LEU A 275 3.20 7.79 12.53
C LEU A 275 2.14 8.80 13.01
N LEU A 276 0.86 8.42 12.96
CA LEU A 276 -0.23 9.31 13.38
C LEU A 276 -0.34 9.43 14.90
N GLU A 277 0.14 8.45 15.64
CA GLU A 277 0.06 8.38 17.11
C GLU A 277 1.09 9.31 17.77
N PRO A 278 0.68 10.12 18.77
CA PRO A 278 1.62 10.83 19.62
C PRO A 278 2.46 9.85 20.46
N PRO A 279 3.70 10.17 20.84
CA PRO A 279 4.51 9.30 21.70
C PRO A 279 3.94 9.24 23.15
N PRO A 280 3.99 8.09 23.85
CA PRO A 280 4.54 6.79 23.42
C PRO A 280 3.63 6.09 22.40
N ARG A 281 4.23 5.41 21.41
CA ARG A 281 3.48 4.74 20.34
C ARG A 281 3.18 3.29 20.73
N THR A 282 2.14 2.72 20.11
CA THR A 282 1.93 1.27 20.14
C THR A 282 3.19 0.50 19.73
N ALA A 283 3.37 -0.69 20.31
CA ALA A 283 4.53 -1.52 20.03
C ALA A 283 4.61 -1.81 18.52
N PRO A 284 5.79 -1.63 17.88
CA PRO A 284 5.92 -1.83 16.45
C PRO A 284 5.61 -3.27 16.06
N MET A 285 4.91 -3.44 14.94
CA MET A 285 4.63 -4.74 14.35
C MET A 285 5.87 -5.25 13.62
N ARG A 286 6.40 -6.40 14.03
CA ARG A 286 7.49 -7.07 13.31
C ARG A 286 6.95 -7.85 12.12
N VAL A 287 7.55 -7.62 10.95
CA VAL A 287 7.16 -8.22 9.68
C VAL A 287 8.36 -8.91 9.05
N GLU A 288 8.17 -10.17 8.67
CA GLU A 288 9.18 -10.98 8.00
C GLU A 288 8.88 -11.11 6.51
N ILE A 289 9.87 -10.83 5.67
CA ILE A 289 9.75 -10.85 4.21
C ILE A 289 10.78 -11.84 3.66
N PRO A 290 10.36 -13.06 3.28
CA PRO A 290 11.21 -14.01 2.59
C PRO A 290 11.66 -13.47 1.23
N ALA A 291 12.72 -14.07 0.67
CA ALA A 291 13.08 -13.88 -0.73
C ALA A 291 11.91 -14.30 -1.64
N ASP A 292 11.73 -13.57 -2.75
CA ASP A 292 10.72 -13.83 -3.79
C ASP A 292 9.26 -13.81 -3.31
N ARG A 293 8.97 -12.99 -2.29
CA ARG A 293 7.63 -12.81 -1.73
C ARG A 293 7.24 -11.34 -1.64
N THR A 294 5.94 -11.13 -1.80
CA THR A 294 5.26 -9.86 -1.52
C THR A 294 4.34 -10.06 -0.32
N VAL A 295 4.42 -9.14 0.64
CA VAL A 295 3.62 -9.12 1.86
C VAL A 295 2.75 -7.86 1.84
N MET A 296 1.44 -8.04 2.01
CA MET A 296 0.49 -6.95 2.21
C MET A 296 0.21 -6.81 3.69
N LEU A 297 0.46 -5.63 4.24
CA LEU A 297 0.19 -5.26 5.62
C LEU A 297 -0.99 -4.29 5.66
N PRO A 298 -2.20 -4.77 5.92
CA PRO A 298 -3.33 -3.88 6.09
C PRO A 298 -3.14 -3.02 7.34
N LEU A 299 -3.50 -1.75 7.22
CA LEU A 299 -3.44 -0.77 8.31
C LEU A 299 -4.79 -0.09 8.42
N SER A 300 -5.30 0.05 9.63
CA SER A 300 -6.50 0.84 9.90
C SER A 300 -6.14 2.03 10.76
N ALA A 301 -6.66 3.19 10.40
CA ALA A 301 -6.42 4.43 11.11
C ALA A 301 -7.76 5.02 11.56
N VAL A 302 -7.77 5.57 12.78
CA VAL A 302 -8.88 6.34 13.33
C VAL A 302 -8.33 7.66 13.83
N GLN A 303 -8.90 8.78 13.40
CA GLN A 303 -8.46 10.10 13.79
C GLN A 303 -9.64 10.98 14.19
N ARG A 304 -9.54 11.57 15.37
CA ARG A 304 -10.52 12.53 15.87
C ARG A 304 -10.08 13.93 15.50
N LEU A 305 -10.90 14.61 14.71
CA LEU A 305 -10.69 15.98 14.25
C LEU A 305 -11.53 16.95 15.08
N HIS A 306 -10.92 18.07 15.47
CA HIS A 306 -11.64 19.23 15.95
C HIS A 306 -12.43 19.89 14.81
N ARG A 307 -13.38 20.79 15.14
CA ARG A 307 -14.08 21.61 14.13
C ARG A 307 -13.15 22.39 13.22
N SER A 308 -11.93 22.73 13.64
CA SER A 308 -10.91 23.36 12.79
C SER A 308 -10.39 22.42 11.70
N GLY A 309 -10.45 21.10 11.90
CA GLY A 309 -9.76 20.09 11.10
C GLY A 309 -8.45 19.60 11.73
N THR A 310 -8.04 20.15 12.88
CA THR A 310 -6.82 19.70 13.56
C THR A 310 -7.06 18.37 14.28
N PRO A 311 -6.14 17.41 14.19
CA PRO A 311 -6.27 16.14 14.90
C PRO A 311 -6.07 16.35 16.42
N GLY A 312 -6.95 15.75 17.22
CA GLY A 312 -6.87 15.72 18.68
C GLY A 312 -6.52 14.33 19.24
N LEU A 313 -6.82 13.26 18.49
CA LEU A 313 -6.50 11.87 18.82
C LEU A 313 -6.26 11.11 17.51
N SER A 314 -5.27 10.24 17.47
CA SER A 314 -5.03 9.32 16.36
C SER A 314 -4.70 7.94 16.90
N VAL A 315 -5.27 6.90 16.28
CA VAL A 315 -5.01 5.49 16.57
C VAL A 315 -4.69 4.81 15.25
N VAL A 316 -3.62 4.00 15.20
CA VAL A 316 -3.25 3.20 14.04
C VAL A 316 -3.08 1.76 14.46
N HIS A 317 -3.89 0.89 13.88
CA HIS A 317 -3.85 -0.53 14.19
C HIS A 317 -3.31 -1.35 13.01
N PRO A 318 -2.39 -2.30 13.24
CA PRO A 318 -2.10 -3.33 12.25
C PRO A 318 -3.33 -4.20 12.06
N GLY A 319 -3.63 -4.54 10.80
CA GLY A 319 -4.85 -5.24 10.43
C GLY A 319 -5.90 -4.34 9.80
N ARG A 320 -6.85 -4.96 9.09
CA ARG A 320 -8.03 -4.26 8.57
C ARG A 320 -9.14 -4.33 9.62
N ALA A 321 -9.54 -3.19 10.15
CA ALA A 321 -10.78 -3.05 10.90
C ALA A 321 -11.97 -3.26 9.95
N LEU A 322 -12.85 -4.20 10.31
CA LEU A 322 -14.13 -4.40 9.62
C LEU A 322 -15.14 -3.34 10.05
N GLU A 323 -15.08 -2.92 11.32
CA GLU A 323 -16.02 -1.95 11.87
C GLU A 323 -15.35 -1.15 13.00
N VAL A 324 -15.79 0.11 13.15
CA VAL A 324 -15.31 1.03 14.19
C VAL A 324 -16.52 1.65 14.86
N ALA A 325 -16.52 1.71 16.19
CA ALA A 325 -17.52 2.40 16.99
C ALA A 325 -16.84 3.45 17.87
N VAL A 326 -17.49 4.61 18.02
CA VAL A 326 -16.92 5.78 18.71
C VAL A 326 -17.90 6.30 19.76
N ALA A 327 -17.38 6.62 20.95
CA ALA A 327 -18.19 7.23 22.02
C ALA A 327 -18.47 8.72 21.70
N SER A 328 -19.73 9.12 21.77
CA SER A 328 -20.19 10.47 21.36
C SER A 328 -20.14 11.53 22.48
N ARG A 329 -20.05 11.14 23.76
CA ARG A 329 -19.95 12.04 24.92
C ARG A 329 -18.84 11.60 25.87
N PRO A 330 -17.58 11.90 25.53
CA PRO A 330 -16.52 11.73 26.50
C PRO A 330 -16.76 12.66 27.70
N GLU A 331 -16.73 12.12 28.91
CA GLU A 331 -16.88 12.93 30.13
C GLU A 331 -15.78 14.02 30.16
N ARG A 332 -16.10 15.23 30.65
CA ARG A 332 -15.13 16.35 30.78
C ARG A 332 -13.91 15.98 31.64
N THR A 333 -14.09 15.00 32.52
CA THR A 333 -13.06 14.32 33.29
C THR A 333 -13.11 12.84 32.91
N PRO A 334 -12.07 12.29 32.27
CA PRO A 334 -12.04 10.87 31.88
C PRO A 334 -12.21 10.00 33.13
N ARG A 335 -13.16 9.07 33.11
CA ARG A 335 -13.17 8.00 34.12
C ARG A 335 -12.07 7.01 33.77
N PRO A 336 -11.27 6.55 34.74
CA PRO A 336 -10.34 5.44 34.53
C PRO A 336 -11.09 4.25 33.90
N GLY A 337 -10.66 3.83 32.72
CA GLY A 337 -11.19 2.66 32.00
C GLY A 337 -12.26 2.93 30.92
N ALA A 338 -12.83 4.13 30.79
CA ALA A 338 -13.80 4.40 29.72
C ALA A 338 -13.11 4.29 28.35
N SER A 339 -13.70 3.52 27.41
CA SER A 339 -13.18 3.40 26.05
C SER A 339 -13.82 4.42 25.13
N TYR A 340 -13.03 4.98 24.23
CA TYR A 340 -13.43 6.04 23.33
C TYR A 340 -13.61 5.52 21.90
N ILE A 341 -12.81 4.51 21.53
CA ILE A 341 -12.84 3.86 20.21
C ILE A 341 -12.85 2.35 20.43
N ALA A 342 -13.73 1.66 19.72
CA ALA A 342 -13.73 0.21 19.60
C ALA A 342 -13.53 -0.18 18.13
N SER A 343 -12.58 -1.06 17.86
CA SER A 343 -12.25 -1.51 16.51
C SER A 343 -12.41 -3.02 16.41
N LEU A 344 -13.33 -3.48 15.55
CA LEU A 344 -13.51 -4.90 15.25
C LEU A 344 -12.57 -5.30 14.12
N MET A 345 -11.61 -6.17 14.42
CA MET A 345 -10.60 -6.65 13.51
C MET A 345 -11.12 -7.85 12.69
N ARG A 346 -10.48 -8.12 11.54
CA ARG A 346 -10.89 -9.20 10.62
C ARG A 346 -10.84 -10.61 11.23
N ASP A 347 -9.97 -10.84 12.20
CA ASP A 347 -9.88 -12.10 12.95
C ASP A 347 -11.02 -12.26 13.99
N GLY A 348 -11.87 -11.24 14.16
CA GLY A 348 -12.96 -11.21 15.13
C GLY A 348 -12.58 -10.58 16.47
N THR A 349 -11.32 -10.17 16.66
CA THR A 349 -10.86 -9.49 17.88
C THR A 349 -11.42 -8.07 17.95
N ILE A 350 -11.87 -7.63 19.13
CA ILE A 350 -12.28 -6.22 19.34
C ILE A 350 -11.26 -5.55 20.23
N VAL A 351 -10.61 -4.48 19.74
CA VAL A 351 -9.64 -3.69 20.49
C VAL A 351 -10.26 -2.38 20.95
N LEU A 352 -10.12 -2.08 22.23
CA LEU A 352 -10.68 -0.90 22.89
C LEU A 352 -9.58 0.09 23.26
N HIS A 353 -9.75 1.36 22.88
CA HIS A 353 -8.78 2.42 23.11
C HIS A 353 -9.38 3.52 23.99
N ASP A 354 -8.56 4.13 24.84
CA ASP A 354 -8.94 5.29 25.67
C ASP A 354 -8.88 6.60 24.86
N HIS A 355 -8.93 7.72 25.58
CA HIS A 355 -8.90 9.06 25.02
C HIS A 355 -7.53 9.55 24.59
N GLU A 356 -6.46 8.89 25.04
CA GLU A 356 -5.09 9.08 24.58
C GLU A 356 -4.76 8.19 23.38
N GLY A 357 -5.57 7.16 23.13
CA GLY A 357 -5.38 6.20 22.04
C GLY A 357 -4.63 4.96 22.46
N GLU A 358 -4.39 4.77 23.75
CA GLU A 358 -3.75 3.59 24.29
C GLU A 358 -4.76 2.43 24.36
N PRO A 359 -4.34 1.19 24.03
CA PRO A 359 -5.19 0.03 24.14
C PRO A 359 -5.47 -0.29 25.62
N VAL A 360 -6.72 -0.14 26.05
CA VAL A 360 -7.14 -0.37 27.44
C VAL A 360 -7.54 -1.82 27.66
N SER A 361 -8.16 -2.44 26.64
CA SER A 361 -8.65 -3.80 26.73
C SER A 361 -8.89 -4.44 25.36
N THR A 362 -9.03 -5.76 25.34
CA THR A 362 -9.27 -6.54 24.13
C THR A 362 -10.30 -7.62 24.40
N VAL A 363 -11.30 -7.76 23.53
CA VAL A 363 -12.22 -8.91 23.52
C VAL A 363 -11.69 -9.91 22.50
N PRO A 364 -11.19 -11.09 22.92
CA PRO A 364 -10.57 -12.05 22.02
C PRO A 364 -11.59 -12.59 21.00
N ALA A 365 -11.10 -13.02 19.85
CA ALA A 365 -11.90 -13.72 18.85
C ALA A 365 -12.56 -14.98 19.46
N PRO A 366 -13.79 -15.32 19.03
CA PRO A 366 -14.49 -16.48 19.56
C PRO A 366 -13.78 -17.77 19.14
N SER A 367 -13.53 -18.67 20.10
CA SER A 367 -12.87 -19.96 19.86
C SER A 367 -13.67 -20.90 18.95
N SER A 368 -14.96 -20.64 18.78
CA SER A 368 -15.85 -21.34 17.84
C SER A 368 -15.63 -20.94 16.37
N GLY A 369 -14.88 -19.88 16.09
CA GLY A 369 -14.74 -19.30 14.75
C GLY A 369 -15.96 -18.49 14.28
N ALA A 370 -16.90 -18.18 15.18
CA ALA A 370 -18.06 -17.36 14.85
C ALA A 370 -17.68 -15.95 14.37
N THR A 371 -18.34 -15.44 13.33
CA THR A 371 -18.11 -14.08 12.83
C THR A 371 -18.84 -13.06 13.69
N ARG A 372 -18.14 -11.97 14.05
CA ARG A 372 -18.75 -10.79 14.67
C ARG A 372 -19.13 -9.75 13.61
N ARG A 373 -20.23 -9.02 13.83
CA ARG A 373 -20.70 -7.92 12.99
C ARG A 373 -21.48 -6.91 13.82
N SER A 374 -21.68 -5.71 13.29
CA SER A 374 -22.37 -4.59 13.91
C SER A 374 -21.83 -4.26 15.31
N LEU A 375 -20.89 -3.31 15.37
CA LEU A 375 -20.22 -2.89 16.59
C LEU A 375 -20.79 -1.55 17.07
N ALA A 376 -21.15 -1.47 18.36
CA ALA A 376 -21.63 -0.24 18.97
C ALA A 376 -20.97 0.02 20.33
N LEU A 377 -20.71 1.29 20.61
CA LEU A 377 -20.15 1.76 21.87
C LEU A 377 -21.11 2.79 22.48
N SER A 378 -21.37 2.69 23.79
CA SER A 378 -22.27 3.63 24.45
C SER A 378 -21.71 5.05 24.41
N ALA A 379 -22.58 6.06 24.52
CA ALA A 379 -22.16 7.45 24.44
C ALA A 379 -21.08 7.82 25.47
N ARG A 380 -21.07 7.14 26.63
CA ARG A 380 -20.09 7.31 27.71
C ARG A 380 -18.86 6.41 27.59
N GLY A 381 -18.82 5.48 26.63
CA GLY A 381 -17.69 4.56 26.48
C GLY A 381 -17.64 3.42 27.52
N THR A 382 -18.73 3.20 28.25
CA THR A 382 -18.79 2.26 29.39
C THR A 382 -19.37 0.90 29.02
N THR A 383 -20.11 0.83 27.92
CA THR A 383 -20.78 -0.39 27.47
C THR A 383 -20.50 -0.63 26.01
N LEU A 384 -20.06 -1.85 25.69
CA LEU A 384 -19.85 -2.34 24.33
C LEU A 384 -20.96 -3.31 23.95
N ALA A 385 -21.45 -3.25 22.71
CA ALA A 385 -22.38 -4.22 22.16
C ALA A 385 -21.97 -4.66 20.75
N TRP A 386 -22.15 -5.94 20.44
CA TRP A 386 -21.91 -6.50 19.11
C TRP A 386 -22.86 -7.66 18.80
N ILE A 387 -22.93 -8.05 17.52
CA ILE A 387 -23.65 -9.25 17.08
C ILE A 387 -22.66 -10.39 16.88
N GLU A 388 -22.94 -11.54 17.47
CA GLU A 388 -22.18 -12.78 17.29
C GLU A 388 -23.17 -13.94 17.19
N SER A 389 -23.04 -14.78 16.16
CA SER A 389 -23.95 -15.92 15.93
C SER A 389 -25.44 -15.56 16.05
N ASN A 390 -25.82 -14.40 15.51
CA ASN A 390 -27.19 -13.86 15.55
C ASN A 390 -27.75 -13.52 16.95
N SER A 391 -26.88 -13.42 17.96
CA SER A 391 -27.22 -12.95 19.30
C SER A 391 -26.58 -11.59 19.55
N VAL A 392 -27.23 -10.75 20.36
CA VAL A 392 -26.66 -9.48 20.82
C VAL A 392 -25.86 -9.75 22.08
N HIS A 393 -24.56 -9.49 22.00
CA HIS A 393 -23.64 -9.59 23.12
C HIS A 393 -23.39 -8.18 23.66
N GLN A 394 -23.47 -8.02 24.98
CA GLN A 394 -23.22 -6.75 25.66
C GLN A 394 -22.28 -6.97 26.84
N CYS A 395 -21.21 -6.18 26.95
CA CYS A 395 -20.34 -6.20 28.12
C CYS A 395 -20.02 -4.79 28.63
N ALA A 396 -19.78 -4.67 29.92
CA ALA A 396 -19.17 -3.48 30.50
C ALA A 396 -17.69 -3.42 30.09
N VAL A 397 -17.20 -2.22 29.83
CA VAL A 397 -15.83 -1.96 29.34
C VAL A 397 -14.80 -1.92 30.49
N VAL A 398 -15.22 -1.62 31.72
CA VAL A 398 -14.34 -1.37 32.88
C VAL A 398 -14.54 -2.44 33.97
N PRO A 399 -13.47 -2.96 34.63
CA PRO A 399 -12.02 -2.78 34.40
C PRO A 399 -11.40 -3.89 33.52
N GLU A 400 -12.16 -4.94 33.24
CA GLU A 400 -11.94 -5.93 32.18
C GLU A 400 -13.32 -6.21 31.58
N PRO A 401 -13.43 -6.53 30.28
CA PRO A 401 -14.69 -6.92 29.67
C PRO A 401 -15.23 -8.14 30.41
N GLY A 402 -16.25 -7.91 31.23
CA GLY A 402 -16.92 -8.96 31.97
C GLY A 402 -17.61 -9.95 31.02
N ARG A 403 -18.12 -11.07 31.57
CA ARG A 403 -18.88 -12.03 30.77
C ARG A 403 -20.03 -11.32 30.05
N ALA A 404 -20.00 -11.36 28.71
CA ALA A 404 -21.01 -10.70 27.90
C ALA A 404 -22.41 -11.24 28.25
N ARG A 405 -23.34 -10.33 28.53
CA ARG A 405 -24.76 -10.65 28.58
C ARG A 405 -25.20 -10.94 27.16
N VAL A 406 -25.70 -12.15 26.94
CA VAL A 406 -26.20 -12.59 25.63
C VAL A 406 -27.71 -12.47 25.65
N THR A 407 -28.24 -11.70 24.70
CA THR A 407 -29.68 -11.65 24.44
C THR A 407 -29.94 -12.38 23.12
N PRO A 408 -30.61 -13.55 23.13
CA PRO A 408 -30.94 -14.25 21.90
C PRO A 408 -31.96 -13.45 21.10
N GLY A 409 -31.72 -13.30 19.79
CA GLY A 409 -32.70 -12.74 18.87
C GLY A 409 -33.73 -13.79 18.48
N ASN A 410 -35.02 -13.47 18.52
CA ASN A 410 -36.10 -14.31 17.98
C ASN A 410 -36.20 -14.22 16.43
N GLY A 411 -35.16 -13.73 15.75
CA GLY A 411 -35.08 -13.49 14.31
C GLY A 411 -33.66 -13.03 13.91
N GLU A 412 -33.40 -12.67 12.65
CA GLU A 412 -32.07 -12.22 12.23
C GLU A 412 -31.76 -10.82 12.80
N VAL A 413 -30.81 -10.72 13.73
CA VAL A 413 -30.33 -9.44 14.24
C VAL A 413 -29.41 -8.81 13.19
N VAL A 414 -29.79 -7.62 12.72
CA VAL A 414 -29.13 -6.95 11.58
C VAL A 414 -28.19 -5.85 12.05
N SER A 415 -28.57 -5.11 13.10
CA SER A 415 -27.75 -4.03 13.65
C SER A 415 -27.97 -3.85 15.15
N VAL A 416 -26.93 -3.43 15.86
CA VAL A 416 -26.99 -2.97 17.25
C VAL A 416 -26.45 -1.55 17.34
N GLN A 417 -27.11 -0.68 18.13
CA GLN A 417 -26.72 0.72 18.35
C GLN A 417 -27.07 1.15 19.77
N PHE A 418 -26.49 2.24 20.26
CA PHE A 418 -26.91 2.85 21.53
C PHE A 418 -27.77 4.09 21.28
N PRO A 419 -28.78 4.34 22.14
CA PRO A 419 -29.58 5.53 22.02
C PRO A 419 -28.74 6.80 22.27
N PRO A 420 -28.86 7.83 21.42
CA PRO A 420 -28.03 9.04 21.45
C PRO A 420 -28.21 9.88 22.73
N GLY A 421 -29.29 9.65 23.49
CA GLY A 421 -29.56 10.31 24.77
C GLY A 421 -28.65 9.89 25.93
N GLY A 422 -27.73 8.94 25.72
CA GLY A 422 -26.82 8.44 26.75
C GLY A 422 -27.40 7.31 27.61
N GLY A 423 -28.32 6.52 27.04
CA GLY A 423 -28.75 5.27 27.65
C GLY A 423 -27.66 4.20 27.54
N GLU A 424 -27.50 3.40 28.60
CA GLU A 424 -26.55 2.26 28.64
C GLU A 424 -27.19 0.94 28.17
N THR A 425 -28.46 0.97 27.78
CA THR A 425 -29.14 -0.16 27.13
C THR A 425 -28.98 -0.03 25.62
N PRO A 426 -28.31 -0.98 24.95
CA PRO A 426 -28.26 -0.99 23.50
C PRO A 426 -29.66 -1.32 22.97
N THR A 427 -29.98 -0.72 21.84
CA THR A 427 -31.14 -1.09 21.04
C THR A 427 -30.65 -1.85 19.82
N TRP A 428 -31.46 -2.77 19.32
CA TRP A 428 -31.10 -3.56 18.16
C TRP A 428 -32.30 -3.77 17.24
N ALA A 429 -32.00 -3.99 15.97
CA ALA A 429 -32.99 -4.25 14.94
C ALA A 429 -32.97 -5.72 14.56
N ILE A 430 -34.16 -6.32 14.50
CA ILE A 430 -34.39 -7.70 14.06
C ILE A 430 -35.16 -7.66 12.75
N LEU A 431 -34.68 -8.40 11.76
CA LEU A 431 -35.42 -8.70 10.55
C LEU A 431 -36.17 -10.04 10.75
N SER A 432 -37.50 -9.98 10.70
CA SER A 432 -38.37 -11.17 10.74
C SER A 432 -39.45 -11.02 9.67
N ASP A 433 -39.52 -11.94 8.71
CA ASP A 433 -40.54 -11.96 7.65
C ASP A 433 -40.64 -10.64 6.85
N GLY A 434 -39.51 -9.97 6.64
CA GLY A 434 -39.43 -8.66 5.97
C GLY A 434 -39.85 -7.47 6.83
N VAL A 435 -40.10 -7.66 8.13
CA VAL A 435 -40.45 -6.60 9.08
C VAL A 435 -39.27 -6.31 10.00
N LEU A 436 -38.90 -5.04 10.11
CA LEU A 436 -37.70 -4.59 10.84
C LEU A 436 -37.98 -4.16 12.29
N VAL A 437 -38.16 -5.07 13.24
CA VAL A 437 -38.56 -4.71 14.61
C VAL A 437 -37.41 -4.07 15.41
N HIS A 438 -37.65 -2.90 16.01
CA HIS A 438 -36.73 -2.27 16.94
C HIS A 438 -36.98 -2.75 18.36
N CYS A 439 -35.97 -3.32 19.01
CA CYS A 439 -36.06 -3.89 20.35
C CYS A 439 -35.26 -3.04 21.35
N ASP A 440 -35.91 -2.66 22.46
CA ASP A 440 -35.25 -2.26 23.71
C ASP A 440 -35.53 -3.35 24.76
N VAL A 441 -34.85 -3.31 25.90
CA VAL A 441 -35.04 -4.21 27.04
C VAL A 441 -36.43 -3.99 27.66
N GLY A 442 -37.49 -4.48 27.03
CA GLY A 442 -38.84 -4.44 27.61
C GLY A 442 -40.03 -4.59 26.65
N ALA A 443 -39.89 -4.22 25.37
CA ALA A 443 -40.95 -4.45 24.37
C ALA A 443 -40.44 -4.17 22.93
N PRO A 444 -40.95 -4.90 21.92
CA PRO A 444 -40.78 -4.50 20.51
C PRO A 444 -41.53 -3.19 20.23
N VAL A 445 -40.84 -2.20 19.68
CA VAL A 445 -41.45 -1.00 19.11
C VAL A 445 -41.56 -1.25 17.61
N GLY A 446 -42.79 -1.49 17.15
CA GLY A 446 -43.06 -2.11 15.84
C GLY A 446 -42.79 -1.20 14.63
N PRO A 447 -42.58 -1.78 13.44
CA PRO A 447 -42.57 -1.05 12.16
C PRO A 447 -43.71 -1.48 11.24
N GLU A 448 -44.10 -0.56 10.36
CA GLU A 448 -44.81 -0.87 9.11
C GLU A 448 -43.85 -1.50 8.08
N ARG A 449 -44.41 -2.41 7.28
CA ARG A 449 -43.77 -3.28 6.28
C ARG A 449 -42.98 -2.48 5.22
N PRO A 450 -41.64 -2.64 5.06
CA PRO A 450 -40.99 -2.28 3.81
C PRO A 450 -41.50 -3.24 2.70
N ALA A 451 -41.93 -2.70 1.57
CA ALA A 451 -42.44 -3.51 0.47
C ALA A 451 -41.30 -4.15 -0.34
N ASP A 452 -41.34 -5.48 -0.49
CA ASP A 452 -40.61 -6.35 -1.44
C ASP A 452 -39.07 -6.20 -1.61
N GLY A 453 -38.41 -5.26 -0.94
CA GLY A 453 -36.95 -5.03 -1.02
C GLY A 453 -36.22 -5.33 0.29
N GLY A 454 -34.96 -5.78 0.20
CA GLY A 454 -34.08 -5.93 1.36
C GLY A 454 -33.76 -4.58 2.00
N VAL A 455 -33.32 -4.62 3.26
CA VAL A 455 -32.98 -3.42 4.04
C VAL A 455 -31.49 -3.14 3.91
N SER A 456 -31.15 -1.97 3.37
CA SER A 456 -29.77 -1.54 3.20
C SER A 456 -29.27 -0.77 4.42
N ALA A 457 -30.08 0.09 5.05
CA ALA A 457 -29.65 0.80 6.26
C ALA A 457 -30.80 1.23 7.17
N ILE A 458 -30.49 1.41 8.47
CA ILE A 458 -31.47 1.68 9.53
C ILE A 458 -30.95 2.81 10.42
N TRP A 459 -31.80 3.82 10.65
CA TRP A 459 -31.53 4.89 11.62
C TRP A 459 -32.61 4.96 12.68
N PRO A 460 -32.29 4.64 13.95
CA PRO A 460 -33.21 4.83 15.06
C PRO A 460 -33.33 6.32 15.42
N PHE A 461 -34.55 6.81 15.55
CA PHE A 461 -34.83 8.13 16.13
C PHE A 461 -35.03 8.02 17.66
N LEU A 462 -35.12 9.16 18.34
CA LEU A 462 -35.34 9.24 19.80
C LEU A 462 -36.57 8.42 20.26
N ARG A 463 -36.63 8.10 21.57
CA ARG A 463 -37.60 7.22 22.28
C ARG A 463 -39.09 7.27 21.89
N ASP A 464 -39.54 8.32 21.21
CA ASP A 464 -40.95 8.52 20.79
C ASP A 464 -41.13 8.63 19.27
N GLN A 465 -40.11 8.29 18.48
CA GLN A 465 -40.14 8.43 17.02
C GLN A 465 -39.64 7.18 16.32
N PRO A 466 -40.34 6.73 15.28
CA PRO A 466 -40.04 5.44 14.70
C PRO A 466 -38.90 5.56 13.66
N PRO A 467 -38.16 4.47 13.39
CA PRO A 467 -36.91 4.50 12.63
C PRO A 467 -37.11 4.90 11.15
N ALA A 468 -36.04 5.43 10.55
CA ALA A 468 -35.90 5.52 9.10
C ALA A 468 -35.24 4.25 8.56
N VAL A 469 -35.77 3.70 7.46
CA VAL A 469 -35.23 2.52 6.80
C VAL A 469 -34.94 2.86 5.33
N LEU A 470 -33.73 2.56 4.87
CA LEU A 470 -33.37 2.60 3.45
C LEU A 470 -33.44 1.17 2.92
N ASP A 471 -34.15 0.96 1.81
CA ASP A 471 -34.15 -0.34 1.13
C ASP A 471 -33.03 -0.44 0.09
N ASP A 472 -32.80 -1.65 -0.44
CA ASP A 472 -31.78 -1.93 -1.46
C ASP A 472 -32.05 -1.23 -2.80
N HIS A 473 -33.27 -0.70 -3.00
CA HIS A 473 -33.65 0.09 -4.16
C HIS A 473 -33.49 1.59 -3.93
N GLY A 474 -32.92 2.00 -2.78
CA GLY A 474 -32.68 3.39 -2.42
C GLY A 474 -33.94 4.14 -1.96
N ARG A 475 -35.04 3.44 -1.64
CA ARG A 475 -36.26 4.09 -1.13
C ARG A 475 -36.16 4.26 0.39
N LEU A 476 -36.52 5.46 0.84
CA LEU A 476 -36.56 5.79 2.26
C LEU A 476 -37.97 5.57 2.82
N TRP A 477 -38.05 4.78 3.88
CA TRP A 477 -39.25 4.51 4.65
C TRP A 477 -39.17 5.24 5.98
N LEU A 478 -40.14 6.12 6.24
CA LEU A 478 -40.31 6.81 7.52
C LEU A 478 -41.57 6.27 8.19
N SER A 479 -41.41 5.62 9.34
CA SER A 479 -42.56 5.04 10.03
C SER A 479 -43.49 6.14 10.60
N GLY A 480 -44.80 5.88 10.62
CA GLY A 480 -45.83 6.86 10.96
C GLY A 480 -46.37 7.68 9.77
N THR A 481 -45.87 7.43 8.56
CA THR A 481 -46.48 7.93 7.33
C THR A 481 -47.12 6.77 6.56
N HIS A 482 -48.45 6.77 6.38
CA HIS A 482 -49.20 5.70 5.71
C HIS A 482 -48.83 5.44 4.23
N ARG A 483 -47.84 6.15 3.68
CA ARG A 483 -47.31 5.93 2.34
C ARG A 483 -45.79 6.08 2.33
N PRO A 484 -45.03 5.11 1.78
CA PRO A 484 -43.62 5.33 1.47
C PRO A 484 -43.47 6.56 0.58
N ARG A 485 -42.52 7.43 0.91
CA ARG A 485 -42.14 8.54 0.02
C ARG A 485 -40.86 8.14 -0.70
N GLN A 486 -40.98 7.89 -2.00
CA GLN A 486 -39.81 7.75 -2.88
C GLN A 486 -39.14 9.13 -3.02
N LEU A 487 -38.24 9.46 -2.10
CA LEU A 487 -37.53 10.75 -2.06
C LEU A 487 -36.29 10.76 -2.97
N LEU A 488 -35.81 9.58 -3.36
CA LEU A 488 -34.53 9.40 -4.02
C LEU A 488 -34.73 8.54 -5.28
N ALA A 489 -34.28 9.08 -6.41
CA ALA A 489 -34.00 8.28 -7.61
C ALA A 489 -32.70 7.50 -7.39
N GLU A 490 -32.49 6.46 -8.21
CA GLU A 490 -31.37 5.51 -8.17
C GLU A 490 -30.00 6.13 -7.80
N GLY A 491 -29.19 5.41 -7.03
CA GLY A 491 -27.77 5.75 -6.81
C GLY A 491 -27.42 6.43 -5.48
N VAL A 492 -28.21 6.25 -4.41
CA VAL A 492 -27.84 6.67 -3.05
C VAL A 492 -26.74 5.78 -2.51
N THR A 493 -25.69 6.38 -1.94
CA THR A 493 -24.51 5.66 -1.42
C THR A 493 -24.36 5.74 0.09
N ALA A 494 -24.86 6.80 0.71
CA ALA A 494 -24.86 6.97 2.16
C ALA A 494 -26.04 7.85 2.60
N VAL A 495 -26.52 7.65 3.83
CA VAL A 495 -27.57 8.45 4.47
C VAL A 495 -27.16 8.73 5.92
N SER A 496 -27.56 9.85 6.50
CA SER A 496 -27.39 10.14 7.92
C SER A 496 -28.49 11.08 8.40
N GLY A 497 -28.91 10.92 9.66
CA GLY A 497 -29.91 11.79 10.31
C GLY A 497 -29.35 12.52 11.52
N CYS A 498 -29.96 13.64 11.89
CA CYS A 498 -29.68 14.32 13.16
C CYS A 498 -30.57 13.79 14.29
N HIS A 499 -29.99 13.50 15.45
CA HIS A 499 -30.72 13.06 16.64
C HIS A 499 -31.70 14.10 17.21
N ALA A 500 -31.48 15.39 16.94
CA ALA A 500 -32.43 16.45 17.32
C ALA A 500 -33.70 16.48 16.42
N GLY A 501 -33.80 15.58 15.43
CA GLY A 501 -35.05 15.26 14.73
C GLY A 501 -35.41 16.13 13.51
N ASN A 502 -34.58 17.12 13.15
CA ASN A 502 -34.95 18.10 12.13
C ASN A 502 -34.36 17.88 10.73
N TRP A 503 -33.26 17.13 10.60
CA TRP A 503 -32.55 16.95 9.34
C TRP A 503 -32.30 15.49 8.99
N LEU A 504 -32.51 15.19 7.72
CA LEU A 504 -32.05 13.98 7.03
C LEU A 504 -31.11 14.41 5.91
N VAL A 505 -30.00 13.70 5.74
CA VAL A 505 -29.02 13.96 4.68
C VAL A 505 -28.71 12.66 3.94
N ALA A 506 -28.58 12.73 2.62
CA ALA A 506 -28.24 11.60 1.77
C ALA A 506 -27.20 12.03 0.74
N ALA A 507 -26.30 11.12 0.40
CA ALA A 507 -25.35 11.29 -0.69
C ALA A 507 -25.69 10.36 -1.84
N ARG A 508 -25.41 10.83 -3.05
CA ARG A 508 -25.52 10.06 -4.27
C ARG A 508 -24.13 9.65 -4.76
N ARG A 509 -24.13 8.69 -5.67
CA ARG A 509 -22.93 8.14 -6.29
C ARG A 509 -22.15 9.16 -7.12
N ASP A 510 -22.83 10.18 -7.64
CA ASP A 510 -22.21 11.33 -8.31
C ASP A 510 -21.51 12.31 -7.33
N GLY A 511 -21.52 12.02 -6.02
CA GLY A 511 -20.92 12.86 -4.97
C GLY A 511 -21.83 13.97 -4.45
N SER A 512 -23.05 14.14 -4.98
CA SER A 512 -23.99 15.14 -4.50
C SER A 512 -24.52 14.80 -3.11
N VAL A 513 -24.54 15.79 -2.21
CA VAL A 513 -25.06 15.68 -0.85
C VAL A 513 -26.32 16.53 -0.73
N LEU A 514 -27.43 15.88 -0.40
CA LEU A 514 -28.76 16.46 -0.35
C LEU A 514 -29.28 16.44 1.09
N ALA A 515 -29.92 17.52 1.52
CA ALA A 515 -30.51 17.62 2.86
C ALA A 515 -32.01 17.96 2.82
N TRP A 516 -32.78 17.33 3.70
CA TRP A 516 -34.21 17.58 3.91
C TRP A 516 -34.50 17.98 5.34
N ARG A 517 -35.42 18.95 5.50
CA ARG A 517 -36.06 19.22 6.79
C ARG A 517 -37.32 18.38 6.93
N ARG A 518 -37.46 17.72 8.09
CA ARG A 518 -38.58 16.81 8.37
C ARG A 518 -39.96 17.47 8.29
N GLU A 519 -40.05 18.76 8.61
CA GLU A 519 -41.33 19.49 8.59
C GLU A 519 -41.82 19.80 7.17
N ARG A 520 -40.91 19.92 6.20
CA ARG A 520 -41.23 20.35 4.84
C ARG A 520 -41.17 19.22 3.82
N MET A 521 -40.27 18.24 3.95
CA MET A 521 -40.17 16.97 3.18
C MET A 521 -40.65 17.00 1.71
N GLU A 522 -40.44 18.12 1.01
CA GLU A 522 -40.95 18.37 -0.34
C GLU A 522 -39.81 18.42 -1.37
N PHE A 523 -38.63 18.96 -1.01
CA PHE A 523 -37.44 18.95 -1.86
C PHE A 523 -36.15 18.86 -1.01
N GLY A 524 -35.18 18.09 -1.51
CA GLY A 524 -33.84 18.01 -0.93
C GLY A 524 -32.99 19.13 -1.53
N ASN A 525 -32.48 20.02 -0.70
CA ASN A 525 -31.56 21.06 -1.18
C ASN A 525 -30.17 20.44 -1.36
N LEU A 526 -29.52 20.74 -2.48
CA LEU A 526 -28.10 20.44 -2.65
C LEU A 526 -27.30 21.29 -1.67
N VAL A 527 -26.68 20.63 -0.69
CA VAL A 527 -25.87 21.28 0.36
C VAL A 527 -24.37 21.14 0.11
N GLY A 528 -23.96 20.20 -0.74
CA GLY A 528 -22.57 20.02 -1.13
C GLY A 528 -22.40 19.08 -2.32
N GLN A 529 -21.23 19.17 -2.94
CA GLN A 529 -20.83 18.31 -4.05
C GLN A 529 -19.42 17.79 -3.78
N ALA A 530 -19.30 16.50 -3.50
CA ALA A 530 -18.01 15.82 -3.43
C ALA A 530 -17.50 15.54 -4.85
N PRO A 531 -16.21 15.76 -5.13
CA PRO A 531 -15.57 15.31 -6.37
C PRO A 531 -15.29 13.79 -6.41
N TRP A 532 -15.80 13.04 -5.43
CA TRP A 532 -15.65 11.59 -5.29
C TRP A 532 -16.98 10.97 -4.87
N GLU A 533 -17.11 9.64 -5.02
CA GLU A 533 -18.27 8.92 -4.50
C GLU A 533 -18.26 8.92 -2.97
N VAL A 534 -19.28 9.48 -2.34
CA VAL A 534 -19.41 9.48 -0.89
C VAL A 534 -19.79 8.07 -0.40
N THR A 535 -18.95 7.46 0.43
CA THR A 535 -19.18 6.13 1.03
C THR A 535 -19.84 6.21 2.40
N ASP A 536 -19.69 7.33 3.12
CA ASP A 536 -20.28 7.51 4.45
C ASP A 536 -20.56 8.98 4.79
N LEU A 537 -21.51 9.20 5.71
CA LEU A 537 -21.99 10.53 6.13
C LEU A 537 -22.21 10.60 7.64
N ALA A 538 -21.93 11.77 8.22
CA ALA A 538 -22.33 12.08 9.59
C ALA A 538 -22.89 13.48 9.71
N VAL A 539 -24.07 13.61 10.33
CA VAL A 539 -24.63 14.92 10.70
C VAL A 539 -24.11 15.34 12.06
N GLY A 540 -23.59 16.57 12.14
CA GLY A 540 -23.04 17.16 13.36
C GLY A 540 -24.05 17.15 14.52
N ALA A 541 -23.55 17.03 15.75
CA ALA A 541 -24.38 16.98 16.96
C ALA A 541 -25.23 18.25 17.18
N ASP A 542 -24.81 19.38 16.61
CA ASP A 542 -25.54 20.66 16.64
C ASP A 542 -26.52 20.84 15.47
N ALA A 543 -26.63 19.85 14.57
CA ALA A 543 -27.48 19.87 13.39
C ALA A 543 -27.18 21.02 12.40
N THR A 544 -25.96 21.58 12.43
CA THR A 544 -25.56 22.69 11.56
C THR A 544 -24.70 22.24 10.38
N GLN A 545 -23.96 21.15 10.52
CA GLN A 545 -23.01 20.69 9.51
C GLN A 545 -23.18 19.21 9.20
N VAL A 546 -22.76 18.80 8.01
CA VAL A 546 -22.61 17.39 7.62
C VAL A 546 -21.18 17.16 7.14
N ALA A 547 -20.60 16.01 7.53
CA ALA A 547 -19.34 15.53 6.99
C ALA A 547 -19.58 14.33 6.05
N ALA A 548 -18.81 14.27 4.97
CA ALA A 548 -18.85 13.20 3.97
C ALA A 548 -17.43 12.71 3.64
N VAL A 549 -17.28 11.40 3.46
CA VAL A 549 -16.00 10.73 3.11
C VAL A 549 -16.24 9.70 1.99
N GLY A 550 -15.19 9.28 1.29
CA GLY A 550 -15.35 8.46 0.08
C GLY A 550 -14.16 7.59 -0.34
N GLY A 551 -13.35 7.15 0.61
CA GLY A 551 -12.22 6.26 0.36
C GLY A 551 -10.94 6.94 -0.11
N ASP A 552 -10.81 8.24 0.15
CA ASP A 552 -9.61 9.02 -0.11
C ASP A 552 -9.19 9.85 1.12
N GLY A 553 -8.14 10.66 0.99
CA GLY A 553 -7.63 11.49 2.09
C GLY A 553 -8.49 12.71 2.44
N ARG A 554 -9.71 12.84 1.91
CA ARG A 554 -10.50 14.07 1.98
C ARG A 554 -11.80 13.85 2.78
N VAL A 555 -12.14 14.86 3.58
CA VAL A 555 -13.40 14.93 4.33
C VAL A 555 -14.12 16.20 3.93
N LEU A 556 -15.24 16.07 3.25
CA LEU A 556 -16.08 17.20 2.85
C LEU A 556 -16.93 17.62 4.05
N VAL A 557 -16.91 18.90 4.43
CA VAL A 557 -17.78 19.46 5.46
C VAL A 557 -18.67 20.52 4.84
N CYS A 558 -19.98 20.33 4.92
CA CYS A 558 -21.00 21.22 4.34
C CYS A 558 -21.88 21.81 5.44
N ASP A 559 -22.28 23.07 5.27
CA ASP A 559 -23.27 23.71 6.15
C ASP A 559 -24.70 23.36 5.68
N LEU A 560 -25.55 22.94 6.61
CA LEU A 560 -26.95 22.58 6.35
C LEU A 560 -27.86 23.81 6.22
N SER A 561 -27.40 24.98 6.66
CA SER A 561 -28.17 26.22 6.68
C SER A 561 -27.87 27.18 5.51
N GLY A 562 -26.87 26.87 4.67
CA GLY A 562 -26.32 27.79 3.65
C GLY A 562 -26.40 27.33 2.20
N SER A 563 -26.02 28.25 1.29
CA SER A 563 -25.78 28.01 -0.14
C SER A 563 -24.66 26.97 -0.34
N PRO A 564 -24.68 26.12 -1.40
CA PRO A 564 -23.66 25.08 -1.68
C PRO A 564 -22.22 25.61 -1.86
N THR A 565 -22.02 26.92 -1.75
CA THR A 565 -20.72 27.62 -1.84
C THR A 565 -19.91 27.64 -0.53
N GLN A 566 -20.45 27.19 0.60
CA GLN A 566 -19.75 27.15 1.90
C GLN A 566 -19.18 25.77 2.27
N THR A 567 -18.77 25.00 1.26
CA THR A 567 -18.15 23.69 1.48
C THR A 567 -16.67 23.82 1.83
N ARG A 568 -16.23 23.10 2.86
CA ARG A 568 -14.81 23.04 3.28
C ARG A 568 -14.30 21.61 3.18
N VAL A 569 -13.11 21.41 2.63
CA VAL A 569 -12.46 20.09 2.58
C VAL A 569 -11.37 20.02 3.66
N LEU A 570 -11.45 19.02 4.54
CA LEU A 570 -10.39 18.66 5.49
C LEU A 570 -9.54 17.56 4.88
N GLN A 571 -8.25 17.57 5.21
CA GLN A 571 -7.29 16.56 4.75
C GLN A 571 -6.91 15.66 5.92
N VAL A 572 -6.96 14.35 5.68
CA VAL A 572 -6.41 13.32 6.55
C VAL A 572 -5.27 12.60 5.84
N ASP A 573 -4.45 11.91 6.62
CA ASP A 573 -3.22 11.25 6.15
C ASP A 573 -3.43 9.78 5.71
N PHE A 574 -4.67 9.32 5.68
CA PHE A 574 -5.09 7.95 5.35
C PHE A 574 -6.37 7.98 4.51
N SER A 575 -6.75 6.86 3.88
CA SER A 575 -7.99 6.78 3.08
C SER A 575 -9.20 6.67 4.01
N ALA A 576 -10.02 7.71 4.05
CA ALA A 576 -11.18 7.83 4.94
C ALA A 576 -12.42 7.13 4.36
N ASP A 577 -12.89 6.10 5.05
CA ASP A 577 -14.02 5.29 4.61
C ASP A 577 -15.28 5.52 5.47
N ARG A 578 -15.09 6.00 6.70
CA ARG A 578 -16.13 6.19 7.73
C ARG A 578 -16.00 7.53 8.42
N VAL A 579 -17.13 8.13 8.81
CA VAL A 579 -17.15 9.38 9.58
C VAL A 579 -18.22 9.36 10.67
N PHE A 580 -17.88 9.90 11.84
CA PHE A 580 -18.75 9.98 13.01
C PHE A 580 -18.76 11.40 13.55
N ALA A 581 -19.94 11.88 13.98
CA ALA A 581 -20.06 13.18 14.61
C ALA A 581 -19.83 13.11 16.12
N HIS A 582 -19.14 14.11 16.68
CA HIS A 582 -19.07 14.33 18.13
C HIS A 582 -19.22 15.84 18.44
N PRO A 583 -19.53 16.24 19.69
CA PRO A 583 -19.78 17.64 20.03
C PRO A 583 -18.67 18.63 19.63
N GLY A 584 -17.42 18.15 19.58
CA GLY A 584 -16.23 18.94 19.26
C GLY A 584 -15.76 18.89 17.81
N GLY A 585 -16.42 18.15 16.92
CA GLY A 585 -15.99 17.95 15.53
C GLY A 585 -16.35 16.58 14.97
N TRP A 586 -15.38 15.92 14.34
CA TRP A 586 -15.56 14.68 13.59
C TRP A 586 -14.60 13.59 14.07
N THR A 587 -14.97 12.32 13.96
CA THR A 587 -14.03 11.19 14.05
C THR A 587 -14.07 10.48 12.72
N VAL A 588 -12.91 10.29 12.10
CA VAL A 588 -12.77 9.70 10.78
C VAL A 588 -12.03 8.39 10.93
N ALA A 589 -12.53 7.33 10.31
CA ALA A 589 -11.88 6.02 10.32
C ALA A 589 -11.71 5.52 8.89
N GLY A 590 -10.67 4.72 8.68
CA GLY A 590 -10.32 4.27 7.35
C GLY A 590 -9.08 3.39 7.31
N SER A 591 -8.43 3.36 6.15
CA SER A 591 -7.33 2.46 5.85
C SER A 591 -6.05 3.18 5.41
N GLY A 592 -4.92 2.56 5.68
CA GLY A 592 -3.59 3.09 5.37
C GLY A 592 -3.10 4.10 6.40
N GLY A 593 -2.29 5.05 5.95
CA GLY A 593 -1.66 6.06 6.79
C GLY A 593 -0.14 6.04 6.74
N PRO A 594 0.52 7.10 7.25
CA PRO A 594 1.96 7.16 7.33
C PRO A 594 2.47 6.17 8.37
N VAL A 595 3.51 5.44 8.00
CA VAL A 595 4.20 4.46 8.84
C VAL A 595 5.69 4.72 8.86
N GLU A 596 6.30 4.39 9.99
CA GLU A 596 7.74 4.31 10.16
C GLU A 596 8.14 2.84 10.04
N LEU A 597 9.03 2.55 9.10
CA LEU A 597 9.74 1.28 8.98
C LEU A 597 11.07 1.41 9.69
N ARG A 598 11.33 0.50 10.62
CA ARG A 598 12.62 0.36 11.30
C ARG A 598 13.26 -0.95 10.88
N THR A 599 14.46 -0.87 10.34
CA THR A 599 15.27 -2.03 10.01
C THR A 599 15.97 -2.57 11.25
N GLU A 600 16.41 -3.83 11.23
CA GLU A 600 17.11 -4.42 12.38
C GLU A 600 18.45 -3.74 12.70
N ASP A 601 19.11 -3.13 11.71
CA ASP A 601 20.30 -2.28 11.94
C ASP A 601 19.96 -0.86 12.44
N GLY A 602 18.68 -0.60 12.75
CA GLY A 602 18.21 0.61 13.41
C GLY A 602 17.92 1.79 12.48
N ARG A 603 18.05 1.64 11.16
CA ARG A 603 17.67 2.68 10.19
C ARG A 603 16.16 2.86 10.21
N ARG A 604 15.73 4.09 9.94
CA ARG A 604 14.32 4.48 9.97
C ARG A 604 13.91 5.06 8.62
N HIS A 605 12.78 4.60 8.11
CA HIS A 605 12.22 5.05 6.85
C HIS A 605 10.76 5.41 7.06
N VAL A 606 10.41 6.65 6.72
CA VAL A 606 9.01 7.10 6.76
C VAL A 606 8.39 6.81 5.40
N VAL A 607 7.25 6.15 5.41
CA VAL A 607 6.47 5.81 4.24
C VAL A 607 5.06 6.33 4.45
N SER A 608 4.59 7.17 3.54
CA SER A 608 3.22 7.67 3.55
C SER A 608 2.55 7.32 2.23
N LEU A 609 1.23 7.16 2.28
CA LEU A 609 0.34 7.27 1.12
C LEU A 609 0.58 8.66 0.53
N ASP A 610 1.41 8.76 -0.51
CA ASP A 610 1.85 9.99 -1.18
C ASP A 610 1.08 11.27 -0.77
N ARG A 611 1.45 11.85 0.39
CA ARG A 611 1.47 13.31 0.53
C ARG A 611 2.72 13.69 -0.21
N GLU A 612 2.54 14.26 -1.41
CA GLU A 612 3.60 14.79 -2.28
C GLU A 612 4.98 14.62 -1.64
N PRO A 613 5.67 13.49 -1.88
CA PRO A 613 7.10 13.60 -1.87
C PRO A 613 7.36 14.57 -3.01
N ASP A 614 7.72 15.80 -2.66
CA ASP A 614 8.40 16.74 -3.55
C ASP A 614 9.76 16.13 -3.91
N ARG A 615 9.70 14.98 -4.59
CA ARG A 615 10.79 14.20 -5.19
C ARG A 615 10.97 14.66 -6.64
N ARG A 616 10.51 15.86 -6.95
CA ARG A 616 10.73 16.52 -8.23
C ARG A 616 11.78 17.59 -7.98
N ALA A 617 12.58 17.90 -9.00
CA ALA A 617 13.62 18.88 -8.85
C ALA A 617 13.00 20.17 -8.27
N PRO A 618 13.62 20.83 -7.27
CA PRO A 618 13.09 22.03 -6.61
C PRO A 618 12.93 23.23 -7.56
N ASP A 619 13.17 23.04 -8.86
CA ASP A 619 13.22 24.05 -9.90
C ASP A 619 11.99 24.08 -10.83
N VAL A 620 11.03 23.13 -10.72
CA VAL A 620 9.76 23.15 -11.48
C VAL A 620 8.62 23.66 -10.59
N PRO A 621 7.89 24.73 -11.00
CA PRO A 621 6.76 25.22 -10.21
C PRO A 621 5.68 24.15 -10.00
N SER A 622 5.31 23.89 -8.75
CA SER A 622 4.36 22.81 -8.42
C SER A 622 2.98 22.99 -9.06
N TRP A 623 2.58 24.24 -9.32
CA TRP A 623 1.28 24.58 -9.89
C TRP A 623 1.09 24.17 -11.36
N ILE A 624 2.16 24.03 -12.15
CA ILE A 624 2.04 23.67 -13.57
C ILE A 624 1.84 22.16 -13.77
N VAL A 625 2.17 21.37 -12.74
CA VAL A 625 2.20 19.92 -12.83
C VAL A 625 0.81 19.36 -13.11
N GLY A 626 0.64 18.67 -14.25
CA GLY A 626 -0.63 18.06 -14.61
C GLY A 626 -1.70 19.08 -15.03
N CYS A 627 -1.33 20.36 -15.08
CA CYS A 627 -2.24 21.47 -15.32
C CYS A 627 -2.75 21.44 -16.76
N VAL A 628 -4.06 21.64 -16.93
CA VAL A 628 -4.65 21.86 -18.25
C VAL A 628 -4.40 23.32 -18.64
N LEU A 629 -3.89 23.53 -19.84
CA LEU A 629 -3.59 24.84 -20.39
C LEU A 629 -4.77 25.26 -21.30
N ALA A 630 -5.44 26.35 -20.98
CA ALA A 630 -6.41 26.97 -21.86
C ALA A 630 -5.71 27.92 -22.84
N GLU A 631 -5.81 27.67 -24.13
CA GLU A 631 -5.33 28.62 -25.15
C GLU A 631 -6.38 29.66 -25.46
N VAL A 632 -5.96 30.92 -25.43
CA VAL A 632 -6.79 32.08 -25.75
C VAL A 632 -6.05 32.94 -26.76
N ASP A 633 -6.69 33.19 -27.91
CA ASP A 633 -6.17 34.12 -28.89
C ASP A 633 -6.22 35.54 -28.31
N ALA A 634 -5.07 36.23 -28.30
CA ALA A 634 -4.96 37.58 -27.76
C ALA A 634 -5.97 38.54 -28.42
N SER A 635 -6.19 38.38 -29.73
CA SER A 635 -7.10 39.25 -30.47
C SER A 635 -8.57 39.04 -30.12
N GLU A 636 -8.95 37.89 -29.56
CA GLU A 636 -10.31 37.66 -29.04
C GLU A 636 -10.51 38.28 -27.66
N LEU A 637 -9.49 38.17 -26.80
CA LEU A 637 -9.50 38.70 -25.44
C LEU A 637 -9.61 40.24 -25.44
N TRP A 638 -8.92 40.91 -26.37
CA TRP A 638 -8.89 42.36 -26.48
C TRP A 638 -10.03 42.97 -27.33
N ARG A 639 -10.69 42.17 -28.20
CA ARG A 639 -11.81 42.64 -29.04
C ARG A 639 -13.19 42.64 -28.37
N ARG A 640 -13.31 42.16 -27.12
CA ARG A 640 -14.59 42.13 -26.38
C ARG A 640 -14.67 43.21 -25.28
N PRO A 641 -14.84 44.50 -25.61
CA PRO A 641 -15.05 45.55 -24.60
C PRO A 641 -16.39 45.40 -23.84
N ALA A 642 -17.28 44.50 -24.28
CA ALA A 642 -18.61 44.28 -23.69
C ALA A 642 -18.66 43.24 -22.56
N VAL A 643 -17.63 42.38 -22.40
CA VAL A 643 -17.59 41.33 -21.36
C VAL A 643 -16.39 41.61 -20.47
N ALA A 644 -16.60 41.79 -19.17
CA ALA A 644 -15.50 42.09 -18.26
C ALA A 644 -14.53 40.89 -18.18
N PRO A 645 -13.20 41.09 -18.23
CA PRO A 645 -12.21 40.01 -18.11
C PRO A 645 -12.43 39.08 -16.91
N SER A 646 -12.97 39.61 -15.82
CA SER A 646 -13.35 38.82 -14.63
C SER A 646 -14.42 37.76 -14.90
N GLU A 647 -15.34 37.98 -15.84
CA GLU A 647 -16.36 36.99 -16.20
C GLU A 647 -15.76 35.83 -16.99
N VAL A 648 -14.88 36.13 -17.96
CA VAL A 648 -14.17 35.11 -18.74
C VAL A 648 -13.30 34.24 -17.83
N MET A 649 -12.57 34.86 -16.90
CA MET A 649 -11.72 34.11 -15.95
C MET A 649 -12.54 33.28 -14.96
N ARG A 650 -13.71 33.78 -14.53
CA ARG A 650 -14.65 33.02 -13.71
C ARG A 650 -15.18 31.78 -14.44
N ASP A 651 -15.54 31.92 -15.72
CA ASP A 651 -16.01 30.80 -16.55
C ASP A 651 -14.92 29.73 -16.68
N ILE A 652 -13.69 30.14 -17.01
CA ILE A 652 -12.53 29.24 -17.13
C ILE A 652 -12.28 28.53 -15.80
N ALA A 653 -12.22 29.27 -14.69
CA ALA A 653 -12.01 28.70 -13.35
C ALA A 653 -13.12 27.71 -12.97
N GLY A 654 -14.37 27.98 -13.36
CA GLY A 654 -15.53 27.10 -13.13
C GLY A 654 -15.43 25.73 -13.80
N THR A 655 -14.57 25.59 -14.83
CA THR A 655 -14.30 24.29 -15.47
C THR A 655 -13.20 23.47 -14.75
N GLY A 656 -12.49 24.08 -13.78
CA GLY A 656 -11.35 23.48 -13.08
C GLY A 656 -9.99 23.76 -13.74
N VAL A 657 -9.95 24.51 -14.85
CA VAL A 657 -8.71 24.97 -15.48
C VAL A 657 -8.06 26.07 -14.63
N ARG A 658 -6.74 25.98 -14.47
CA ARG A 658 -5.95 26.87 -13.58
C ARG A 658 -4.82 27.61 -14.30
N CYS A 659 -4.69 27.45 -15.62
CA CYS A 659 -3.69 28.16 -16.41
C CYS A 659 -4.27 28.55 -17.76
N VAL A 660 -4.09 29.82 -18.12
CA VAL A 660 -4.37 30.34 -19.46
C VAL A 660 -3.06 30.71 -20.16
N VAL A 661 -2.94 30.34 -21.42
CA VAL A 661 -1.86 30.72 -22.32
C VAL A 661 -2.43 31.70 -23.35
N VAL A 662 -1.98 32.95 -23.30
CA VAL A 662 -2.50 34.04 -24.14
C VAL A 662 -1.46 34.46 -25.17
N GLY A 663 -1.85 34.54 -26.43
CA GLY A 663 -1.02 35.04 -27.52
C GLY A 663 -1.61 34.67 -28.88
N PRO A 664 -0.81 34.65 -29.95
CA PRO A 664 0.63 34.95 -29.99
C PRO A 664 0.92 36.46 -29.87
N PHE A 665 2.02 36.82 -29.20
CA PHE A 665 2.56 38.18 -29.19
C PHE A 665 3.96 38.22 -29.80
N VAL A 666 4.29 39.29 -30.52
CA VAL A 666 5.62 39.51 -31.08
C VAL A 666 6.33 40.61 -30.29
N PRO A 667 7.51 40.36 -29.69
CA PRO A 667 8.26 41.40 -28.99
C PRO A 667 8.67 42.54 -29.96
N PRO A 668 8.48 43.82 -29.61
CA PRO A 668 8.86 44.95 -30.43
C PRO A 668 10.39 45.11 -30.48
N PRO A 669 10.93 45.79 -31.51
CA PRO A 669 12.34 46.11 -31.60
C PRO A 669 12.80 47.00 -30.42
N LEU A 670 14.04 46.82 -29.98
CA LEU A 670 14.63 47.59 -28.87
C LEU A 670 14.64 49.10 -29.15
N GLY A 671 14.21 49.88 -28.16
CA GLY A 671 14.20 51.35 -28.21
C GLY A 671 12.91 51.95 -28.75
N ASP A 672 11.95 51.13 -29.15
CA ASP A 672 10.59 51.57 -29.48
C ASP A 672 9.76 51.66 -28.19
N GLU A 673 9.82 52.82 -27.51
CA GLU A 673 9.00 53.10 -26.33
C GLU A 673 7.54 53.40 -26.70
N ASP A 674 7.30 53.87 -27.93
CA ASP A 674 5.97 54.20 -28.49
C ASP A 674 5.35 53.04 -29.29
N GLY A 675 6.14 52.02 -29.65
CA GLY A 675 5.67 50.78 -30.25
C GLY A 675 4.80 50.02 -29.28
N ALA A 676 3.49 50.30 -29.32
CA ALA A 676 2.49 49.56 -28.55
C ALA A 676 2.71 48.06 -28.78
N PHE A 677 3.12 47.35 -27.72
CA PHE A 677 2.84 45.92 -27.67
C PHE A 677 1.31 45.84 -27.74
N ASP A 678 0.76 45.36 -28.85
CA ASP A 678 -0.70 45.18 -28.97
C ASP A 678 -1.19 44.39 -27.74
N GLY A 679 -1.98 45.04 -26.88
CA GLY A 679 -2.53 44.47 -25.65
C GLY A 679 -1.75 44.71 -24.34
N LEU A 680 -0.54 45.30 -24.33
CA LEU A 680 0.22 45.53 -23.07
C LEU A 680 -0.46 46.52 -22.13
N ASP A 681 -1.00 47.62 -22.67
CA ASP A 681 -1.57 48.71 -21.87
C ASP A 681 -2.91 48.32 -21.22
N GLY A 682 -3.58 47.29 -21.75
CA GLY A 682 -4.77 46.66 -21.19
C GLY A 682 -4.50 45.37 -20.38
N SER A 683 -3.24 44.95 -20.24
CA SER A 683 -2.89 43.62 -19.70
C SER A 683 -3.09 43.46 -18.20
N VAL A 684 -2.79 44.51 -17.41
CA VAL A 684 -2.79 44.44 -15.95
C VAL A 684 -4.17 44.05 -15.39
N PRO A 685 -5.30 44.68 -15.81
CA PRO A 685 -6.62 44.27 -15.33
C PRO A 685 -7.00 42.82 -15.65
N VAL A 686 -6.46 42.26 -16.74
CA VAL A 686 -6.72 40.87 -17.13
C VAL A 686 -5.91 39.89 -16.30
N ILE A 687 -4.64 40.20 -16.04
CA ILE A 687 -3.79 39.41 -15.14
C ILE A 687 -4.36 39.42 -13.72
N GLU A 688 -4.74 40.60 -13.21
CA GLU A 688 -5.39 40.74 -11.90
C GLU A 688 -6.71 39.96 -11.83
N ALA A 689 -7.52 40.01 -12.89
CA ALA A 689 -8.75 39.22 -12.97
C ALA A 689 -8.48 37.70 -12.97
N ALA A 690 -7.42 37.24 -13.64
CA ALA A 690 -7.03 35.83 -13.62
C ALA A 690 -6.63 35.40 -12.20
N HIS A 691 -5.77 36.18 -11.54
CA HIS A 691 -5.32 35.91 -10.17
C HIS A 691 -6.46 35.96 -9.15
N ALA A 692 -7.43 36.88 -9.31
CA ALA A 692 -8.62 36.96 -8.45
C ALA A 692 -9.49 35.69 -8.50
N HIS A 693 -9.42 34.91 -9.58
CA HIS A 693 -10.12 33.63 -9.74
C HIS A 693 -9.17 32.43 -9.66
N ASP A 694 -7.95 32.62 -9.15
CA ASP A 694 -6.93 31.59 -8.99
C ASP A 694 -6.64 30.84 -10.32
N VAL A 695 -6.46 31.64 -11.38
CA VAL A 695 -6.01 31.22 -12.72
C VAL A 695 -4.66 31.88 -13.00
N ARG A 696 -3.68 31.08 -13.43
CA ARG A 696 -2.33 31.51 -13.80
C ARG A 696 -2.30 32.04 -15.23
N PHE A 697 -1.50 33.07 -15.46
CA PHE A 697 -1.42 33.77 -16.74
C PHE A 697 -0.05 33.57 -17.39
N VAL A 698 -0.02 32.86 -18.51
CA VAL A 698 1.20 32.60 -19.30
C VAL A 698 1.10 33.29 -20.65
N VAL A 699 2.18 33.96 -21.07
CA VAL A 699 2.21 34.73 -22.32
C VAL A 699 2.90 33.93 -23.41
N ASP A 700 2.29 33.77 -24.58
CA ASP A 700 2.90 33.15 -25.74
C ASP A 700 3.62 34.18 -26.63
N LEU A 701 4.95 34.12 -26.64
CA LEU A 701 5.84 35.01 -27.37
C LEU A 701 6.41 34.32 -28.61
N VAL A 702 6.14 34.88 -29.78
CA VAL A 702 6.65 34.39 -31.07
C VAL A 702 7.89 35.16 -31.47
N VAL A 703 8.96 34.43 -31.80
CA VAL A 703 10.23 35.01 -32.23
C VAL A 703 10.51 34.69 -33.69
N SER A 704 10.80 35.73 -34.47
CA SER A 704 11.24 35.61 -35.86
C SER A 704 12.76 35.44 -35.92
N GLY A 705 13.25 34.51 -36.75
CA GLY A 705 14.67 34.36 -37.06
C GLY A 705 15.03 35.01 -38.39
N ASP A 706 16.32 35.09 -38.69
CA ASP A 706 16.85 35.47 -40.01
C ASP A 706 16.53 34.40 -41.09
N GLU A 707 16.97 34.61 -42.34
CA GLU A 707 16.78 33.65 -43.45
C GLU A 707 17.39 32.26 -43.17
N SER A 708 18.33 32.16 -42.23
CA SER A 708 18.94 30.90 -41.76
C SER A 708 18.20 30.27 -40.57
N GLY A 709 17.13 30.90 -40.11
CA GLY A 709 16.33 30.50 -38.96
C GLY A 709 17.01 30.75 -37.62
N ARG A 710 18.07 31.56 -37.55
CA ARG A 710 18.75 31.92 -36.28
C ARG A 710 18.22 33.23 -35.75
N ILE A 711 18.13 33.33 -34.41
CA ILE A 711 17.75 34.56 -33.73
C ILE A 711 19.01 35.43 -33.61
N ASP A 712 18.97 36.62 -34.20
CA ASP A 712 20.09 37.57 -34.13
C ASP A 712 20.24 38.20 -32.73
N ALA A 713 21.18 39.13 -32.57
CA ALA A 713 21.40 39.79 -31.28
C ALA A 713 20.26 40.76 -30.90
N VAL A 714 19.62 41.40 -31.87
CA VAL A 714 18.57 42.41 -31.66
C VAL A 714 17.28 41.71 -31.25
N ALA A 715 16.83 40.71 -32.00
CA ALA A 715 15.65 39.90 -31.71
C ALA A 715 15.77 39.19 -30.35
N ARG A 716 16.97 38.70 -29.99
CA ARG A 716 17.23 38.12 -28.67
C ARG A 716 17.12 39.12 -27.54
N ALA A 717 17.64 40.33 -27.72
CA ALA A 717 17.56 41.36 -26.70
C ALA A 717 16.12 41.90 -26.58
N SER A 718 15.37 42.03 -27.68
CA SER A 718 13.93 42.31 -27.68
C SER A 718 13.13 41.25 -26.94
N LEU A 719 13.47 39.97 -27.11
CA LEU A 719 12.84 38.88 -26.36
C LEU A 719 13.10 38.99 -24.86
N TYR A 720 14.35 39.24 -24.42
CA TYR A 720 14.65 39.43 -23.00
C TYR A 720 13.88 40.63 -22.41
N ASP A 721 13.81 41.74 -23.13
CA ASP A 721 13.05 42.91 -22.67
C ASP A 721 11.54 42.62 -22.60
N GLY A 722 10.98 41.97 -23.62
CA GLY A 722 9.58 41.54 -23.64
C GLY A 722 9.23 40.63 -22.46
N VAL A 723 10.06 39.62 -22.18
CA VAL A 723 9.87 38.72 -21.02
C VAL A 723 9.93 39.51 -19.71
N ARG A 724 10.90 40.43 -19.54
CA ARG A 724 10.98 41.28 -18.34
C ARG A 724 9.76 42.16 -18.14
N ARG A 725 9.23 42.76 -19.21
CA ARG A 725 8.05 43.62 -19.18
C ARG A 725 6.78 42.86 -18.80
N TRP A 726 6.62 41.62 -19.25
CA TRP A 726 5.47 40.78 -18.89
C TRP A 726 5.55 40.26 -17.45
N LEU A 727 6.72 39.76 -17.03
CA LEU A 727 6.94 39.30 -15.65
C LEU A 727 6.80 40.47 -14.65
N GLY A 728 7.29 41.66 -15.00
CA GLY A 728 7.14 42.86 -14.18
C GLY A 728 5.69 43.33 -13.99
N ARG A 729 4.76 42.87 -14.84
CA ARG A 729 3.31 43.13 -14.73
C ARG A 729 2.53 41.99 -14.08
N GLY A 730 3.22 40.94 -13.59
CA GLY A 730 2.60 39.84 -12.86
C GLY A 730 2.26 38.60 -13.69
N ALA A 731 2.75 38.45 -14.92
CA ALA A 731 2.61 37.19 -15.64
C ALA A 731 3.32 36.03 -14.89
N ASP A 732 2.69 34.86 -14.84
CA ASP A 732 3.20 33.66 -14.14
C ASP A 732 4.17 32.83 -15.01
N GLY A 733 4.38 33.22 -16.27
CA GLY A 733 5.36 32.57 -17.14
C GLY A 733 5.26 32.96 -18.60
N VAL A 734 6.11 32.34 -19.41
CA VAL A 734 6.17 32.57 -20.86
C VAL A 734 6.27 31.27 -21.64
N ARG A 735 5.55 31.19 -22.76
CA ARG A 735 5.72 30.21 -23.82
C ARG A 735 6.47 30.86 -24.96
N ILE A 736 7.49 30.18 -25.49
CA ILE A 736 8.27 30.68 -26.64
C ILE A 736 7.92 29.87 -27.89
N GLY A 737 7.40 30.54 -28.92
CA GLY A 737 7.09 30.02 -30.25
C GLY A 737 7.97 30.62 -31.36
N GLY A 738 7.91 30.07 -32.59
CA GLY A 738 8.57 30.67 -33.78
C GLY A 738 9.20 29.68 -34.78
N ARG A 739 9.39 30.11 -36.03
CA ARG A 739 9.98 29.33 -37.14
C ARG A 739 11.53 29.27 -37.13
N GLY A 740 12.18 29.65 -36.04
CA GLY A 740 13.65 29.64 -35.88
C GLY A 740 14.17 28.71 -34.77
N ALA A 741 15.45 28.35 -34.86
CA ALA A 741 16.18 27.57 -33.86
C ALA A 741 16.49 28.43 -32.62
N VAL A 742 15.56 28.45 -31.66
CA VAL A 742 15.83 28.92 -30.29
C VAL A 742 16.89 27.99 -29.67
N GLY A 743 18.12 28.48 -29.52
CA GLY A 743 19.25 27.66 -29.03
C GLY A 743 19.25 27.43 -27.50
N ARG A 744 19.91 26.36 -27.05
CA ARG A 744 20.03 25.97 -25.62
C ARG A 744 20.48 27.10 -24.69
N ARG A 745 21.40 27.97 -25.15
CA ARG A 745 21.93 29.08 -24.34
C ARG A 745 20.85 30.12 -24.04
N LEU A 746 20.04 30.47 -25.05
CA LEU A 746 18.93 31.41 -24.89
C LEU A 746 17.88 30.90 -23.90
N LEU A 747 17.51 29.61 -23.99
CA LEU A 747 16.58 29.01 -23.03
C LEU A 747 17.12 28.99 -21.60
N ARG A 748 18.42 28.74 -21.41
CA ARG A 748 19.07 28.82 -20.09
C ARG A 748 19.07 30.24 -19.52
N ASP A 749 19.38 31.23 -20.35
CA ASP A 749 19.36 32.64 -19.95
C ASP A 749 17.94 33.07 -19.57
N LEU A 750 16.93 32.66 -20.35
CA LEU A 750 15.51 32.91 -20.03
C LEU A 750 15.09 32.20 -18.75
N HIS A 751 15.47 30.93 -18.58
CA HIS A 751 15.19 30.20 -17.36
C HIS A 751 15.77 30.91 -16.13
N HIS A 752 17.03 31.35 -16.21
CA HIS A 752 17.68 32.12 -15.14
C HIS A 752 16.95 33.45 -14.86
N LEU A 753 16.50 34.14 -15.91
CA LEU A 753 15.69 35.35 -15.77
C LEU A 753 14.39 35.07 -15.02
N LEU A 754 13.63 34.02 -15.38
CA LEU A 754 12.37 33.68 -14.71
C LEU A 754 12.58 33.33 -13.22
N GLN A 755 13.66 32.62 -12.88
CA GLN A 755 14.00 32.32 -11.48
C GLN A 755 14.19 33.58 -10.63
N GLY A 756 14.66 34.68 -11.23
CA GLY A 756 14.76 35.99 -10.55
C GLY A 756 13.43 36.63 -10.18
N TYR A 757 12.31 36.19 -10.79
CA TYR A 757 10.95 36.70 -10.54
C TYR A 757 10.09 35.73 -9.70
N GLY A 758 10.64 34.58 -9.28
CA GLY A 758 9.94 33.59 -8.44
C GLY A 758 9.48 32.34 -9.20
N GLN A 759 8.27 31.86 -8.94
CA GLN A 759 7.69 30.58 -9.44
C GLN A 759 7.24 30.64 -10.92
N GLY A 760 8.01 31.32 -11.78
CA GLY A 760 7.70 31.53 -13.19
C GLY A 760 7.88 30.27 -14.04
N VAL A 761 6.94 29.99 -14.94
CA VAL A 761 7.03 28.85 -15.87
C VAL A 761 7.60 29.25 -17.23
N LEU A 762 8.42 28.37 -17.81
CA LEU A 762 9.02 28.53 -19.13
C LEU A 762 8.57 27.35 -19.98
N MET A 763 7.84 27.66 -21.05
CA MET A 763 7.33 26.68 -22.00
C MET A 763 7.98 26.87 -23.37
N ARG A 764 8.17 25.79 -24.13
CA ARG A 764 8.69 25.85 -25.50
C ARG A 764 7.76 25.12 -26.46
N ASN A 765 7.34 25.82 -27.51
CA ASN A 765 6.72 25.18 -28.66
C ASN A 765 7.80 24.66 -29.63
N GLN A 766 7.92 23.34 -29.81
CA GLN A 766 8.89 22.74 -30.73
C GLN A 766 8.29 22.55 -32.13
N SER A 767 8.89 23.19 -33.12
CA SER A 767 8.46 23.13 -34.53
C SER A 767 9.16 22.03 -35.35
N ARG A 768 10.24 21.42 -34.84
CA ARG A 768 10.99 20.36 -35.54
C ARG A 768 11.19 19.15 -34.64
N TRP A 769 10.75 18.01 -35.14
CA TRP A 769 10.61 16.79 -34.37
C TRP A 769 11.80 15.83 -34.49
N PRO A 770 12.23 15.20 -33.38
CA PRO A 770 13.13 14.06 -33.44
C PRO A 770 12.41 12.84 -34.03
N THR A 771 13.03 12.15 -34.99
CA THR A 771 12.61 10.80 -35.40
C THR A 771 12.61 9.82 -34.21
N PRO A 772 11.86 8.70 -34.24
CA PRO A 772 11.94 7.68 -33.18
C PRO A 772 13.38 7.24 -32.85
N ALA A 773 14.26 7.17 -33.85
CA ALA A 773 15.68 6.83 -33.70
C ALA A 773 16.50 7.89 -32.95
N SER A 774 16.12 9.17 -33.02
CA SER A 774 16.84 10.22 -32.28
C SER A 774 16.60 10.17 -30.77
N PHE A 775 15.53 9.55 -30.27
CA PHE A 775 15.34 9.34 -28.82
C PHE A 775 16.36 8.37 -28.22
N ASP A 776 17.03 7.56 -29.05
CA ASP A 776 18.06 6.61 -28.62
C ASP A 776 19.46 7.28 -28.48
N ASP A 777 19.64 8.51 -28.99
CA ASP A 777 20.82 9.35 -28.74
C ASP A 777 20.48 10.51 -27.78
N PRO A 778 20.86 10.41 -26.49
CA PRO A 778 20.56 11.43 -25.48
C PRO A 778 21.23 12.78 -25.75
N ARG A 779 22.21 12.88 -26.66
CA ARG A 779 22.88 14.15 -26.99
C ARG A 779 22.10 14.99 -28.00
N ASP A 780 21.29 14.35 -28.85
CA ASP A 780 20.58 15.01 -29.97
C ASP A 780 19.08 15.21 -29.73
N ALA A 781 18.36 14.25 -29.13
CA ALA A 781 16.89 14.31 -29.08
C ALA A 781 16.29 15.43 -28.21
N LEU A 782 16.95 15.79 -27.11
CA LEU A 782 16.34 16.66 -26.08
C LEU A 782 17.31 17.64 -25.44
N SER A 783 18.39 17.98 -26.15
CA SER A 783 19.36 18.97 -25.70
C SER A 783 18.67 20.30 -25.27
N LEU A 784 17.53 20.64 -25.87
CA LEU A 784 16.73 21.84 -25.59
C LEU A 784 15.82 21.73 -24.35
N ALA A 785 15.53 20.54 -23.85
CA ALA A 785 14.61 20.32 -22.73
C ALA A 785 15.22 20.60 -21.35
N ASP A 786 16.55 20.64 -21.24
CA ASP A 786 17.26 20.91 -19.97
C ASP A 786 16.84 22.22 -19.29
N ALA A 787 16.37 23.21 -20.05
CA ALA A 787 16.06 24.54 -19.55
C ALA A 787 14.56 24.85 -19.41
N CYS A 788 13.67 24.01 -19.98
CA CYS A 788 12.24 24.27 -20.01
C CYS A 788 11.50 23.45 -18.94
N HIS A 789 10.42 24.04 -18.39
CA HIS A 789 9.54 23.35 -17.45
C HIS A 789 8.47 22.53 -18.19
N VAL A 790 7.96 23.08 -19.31
CA VAL A 790 7.01 22.41 -20.19
C VAL A 790 7.50 22.48 -21.63
N VAL A 791 7.43 21.36 -22.35
CA VAL A 791 7.75 21.30 -23.78
C VAL A 791 6.50 20.89 -24.53
N THR A 792 6.07 21.66 -25.52
CA THR A 792 4.89 21.32 -26.33
C THR A 792 5.28 20.30 -27.39
N LEU A 793 4.53 19.21 -27.43
CA LEU A 793 4.55 18.22 -28.49
C LEU A 793 3.57 18.67 -29.57
N LEU A 794 4.00 19.11 -30.75
CA LEU A 794 3.14 19.14 -31.95
C LEU A 794 3.24 17.86 -32.81
N PRO A 795 2.73 16.67 -32.42
CA PRO A 795 2.68 15.56 -33.35
C PRO A 795 1.45 15.81 -34.24
N GLU A 796 1.55 16.78 -35.14
CA GLU A 796 0.45 17.24 -35.99
C GLU A 796 -0.27 16.09 -36.72
N ASN A 797 0.38 14.94 -36.88
CA ASN A 797 -0.20 13.79 -37.56
C ASN A 797 -0.49 12.58 -36.67
N VAL A 798 0.18 12.37 -35.53
CA VAL A 798 0.14 11.04 -34.88
C VAL A 798 -1.16 10.80 -34.11
N LEU A 799 -1.66 11.78 -33.34
CA LEU A 799 -2.94 11.63 -32.64
C LEU A 799 -4.12 11.73 -33.63
N ALA A 800 -4.01 12.58 -34.66
CA ALA A 800 -5.01 12.69 -35.71
C ALA A 800 -5.13 11.39 -36.53
N GLU A 801 -4.00 10.77 -36.92
CA GLU A 801 -3.97 9.45 -37.59
C GLU A 801 -4.51 8.31 -36.74
N ALA A 802 -4.47 8.47 -35.41
CA ALA A 802 -5.01 7.55 -34.42
C ALA A 802 -6.53 7.65 -34.30
N ILE A 803 -7.12 8.83 -34.55
CA ILE A 803 -8.55 9.11 -34.36
C ILE A 803 -9.34 8.94 -35.66
N VAL A 804 -8.73 9.10 -36.84
CA VAL A 804 -9.42 9.03 -38.15
C VAL A 804 -9.30 7.64 -38.81
N PRO A 805 -10.40 6.88 -39.09
CA PRO A 805 -10.40 5.64 -39.87
C PRO A 805 -10.75 5.84 -41.38
N PRO A 806 -10.39 4.94 -42.34
CA PRO A 806 -9.50 3.78 -42.26
C PRO A 806 -8.30 3.84 -43.24
N ALA A 807 -7.13 3.38 -42.79
CA ALA A 807 -6.12 2.77 -43.67
C ALA A 807 -5.84 1.34 -43.17
N PRO A 808 -5.27 0.44 -44.00
CA PRO A 808 -5.40 -1.01 -43.83
C PRO A 808 -4.88 -1.57 -42.49
N PRO A 809 -5.49 -2.68 -42.01
CA PRO A 809 -5.32 -3.26 -40.67
C PRO A 809 -3.91 -3.78 -40.32
N ASP A 810 -2.99 -3.83 -41.28
CA ASP A 810 -1.65 -4.40 -41.09
C ASP A 810 -0.62 -3.41 -40.51
N VAL A 811 -0.99 -2.14 -40.29
CA VAL A 811 -0.11 -1.14 -39.68
C VAL A 811 -0.50 -0.96 -38.21
N TYR A 812 0.28 -1.54 -37.30
CA TYR A 812 0.20 -1.34 -35.85
C TYR A 812 0.42 0.15 -35.45
N ARG A 813 -0.57 1.03 -35.67
CA ARG A 813 -0.45 2.49 -35.47
C ARG A 813 -0.34 2.89 -34.00
N PHE A 814 -1.08 2.27 -33.09
CA PHE A 814 -1.10 2.72 -31.68
C PHE A 814 0.13 2.32 -30.87
N GLY A 815 0.75 1.17 -31.19
CA GLY A 815 2.06 0.82 -30.66
C GLY A 815 3.13 1.87 -31.00
N THR A 816 2.94 2.63 -32.09
CA THR A 816 3.82 3.75 -32.43
C THR A 816 3.54 4.99 -31.59
N TYR A 817 2.29 5.44 -31.38
CA TYR A 817 1.99 6.62 -30.54
C TYR A 817 2.32 6.40 -29.07
N GLU A 818 1.95 5.24 -28.52
CA GLU A 818 2.23 4.89 -27.13
C GLU A 818 3.72 4.63 -26.90
N GLY A 819 4.36 3.84 -27.77
CA GLY A 819 5.80 3.62 -27.73
C GLY A 819 6.57 4.93 -27.88
N TRP A 820 6.06 5.85 -28.69
CA TRP A 820 6.60 7.19 -28.84
C TRP A 820 6.41 8.03 -27.56
N LEU A 821 5.21 8.09 -26.97
CA LEU A 821 4.93 8.79 -25.71
C LEU A 821 5.85 8.29 -24.57
N ARG A 822 6.01 6.96 -24.42
CA ARG A 822 6.88 6.38 -23.40
C ARG A 822 8.36 6.70 -23.62
N ARG A 823 8.82 6.76 -24.87
CA ARG A 823 10.20 7.18 -25.20
C ARG A 823 10.40 8.65 -24.90
N ALA A 824 9.46 9.50 -25.33
CA ALA A 824 9.50 10.94 -25.09
C ALA A 824 9.47 11.27 -23.59
N GLN A 825 8.64 10.61 -22.79
CA GLN A 825 8.59 10.78 -21.34
C GLN A 825 9.89 10.35 -20.66
N ARG A 826 10.44 9.18 -21.02
CA ARG A 826 11.72 8.70 -20.47
C ARG A 826 12.86 9.66 -20.80
N ALA A 827 12.92 10.13 -22.04
CA ALA A 827 13.94 11.04 -22.49
C ALA A 827 13.81 12.41 -21.80
N LEU A 828 12.59 12.94 -21.60
CA LEU A 828 12.36 14.19 -20.87
C LEU A 828 12.72 14.07 -19.38
N ALA A 829 12.31 12.98 -18.73
CA ALA A 829 12.66 12.71 -17.34
C ALA A 829 14.17 12.56 -17.13
N ALA A 830 14.89 12.01 -18.11
CA ALA A 830 16.34 11.90 -18.10
C ALA A 830 17.04 13.25 -18.32
N ALA A 831 16.46 14.14 -19.12
CA ALA A 831 17.00 15.48 -19.39
C ALA A 831 16.77 16.44 -18.21
N ARG A 832 15.55 16.49 -17.67
CA ARG A 832 15.20 17.32 -16.51
C ARG A 832 14.11 16.67 -15.66
N PRO A 833 14.43 16.19 -14.44
CA PRO A 833 13.44 15.61 -13.54
C PRO A 833 12.31 16.59 -13.21
N GLY A 834 11.06 16.19 -13.47
CA GLY A 834 9.87 17.01 -13.19
C GLY A 834 9.36 17.87 -14.35
N ALA A 835 10.13 18.01 -15.44
CA ALA A 835 9.65 18.67 -16.65
C ALA A 835 8.48 17.89 -17.29
N GLN A 836 7.59 18.60 -17.97
CA GLN A 836 6.35 18.04 -18.51
C GLN A 836 6.21 18.23 -20.02
N TRP A 837 5.42 17.35 -20.63
CA TRP A 837 4.97 17.52 -21.99
C TRP A 837 3.63 18.26 -22.01
N ALA A 838 3.52 19.27 -22.85
CA ALA A 838 2.23 19.84 -23.25
C ALA A 838 1.70 19.09 -24.48
N HIS A 839 0.42 18.74 -24.44
CA HIS A 839 -0.27 17.98 -25.49
C HIS A 839 -1.38 18.86 -26.12
N PRO A 840 -1.08 19.59 -27.20
CA PRO A 840 -2.04 20.41 -27.92
C PRO A 840 -3.04 19.55 -28.70
N LEU A 841 -4.25 20.08 -28.84
CA LEU A 841 -5.25 19.54 -29.75
C LEU A 841 -4.76 19.66 -31.20
N PRO A 842 -4.84 18.59 -32.03
CA PRO A 842 -4.45 18.67 -33.43
C PRO A 842 -5.31 19.66 -34.21
N GLU A 843 -4.69 20.66 -34.85
CA GLU A 843 -5.38 21.70 -35.64
C GLU A 843 -6.08 21.14 -36.89
N GLN A 844 -5.63 19.97 -37.38
CA GLN A 844 -6.16 19.29 -38.57
C GLN A 844 -7.55 18.70 -38.35
N LEU A 845 -7.95 18.43 -37.10
CA LEU A 845 -9.26 17.87 -36.77
C LEU A 845 -10.32 18.98 -36.88
N GLN A 846 -11.14 18.90 -37.94
CA GLN A 846 -12.23 19.86 -38.19
C GLN A 846 -13.59 19.36 -37.68
N ASP A 847 -13.78 18.04 -37.57
CA ASP A 847 -15.04 17.46 -37.09
C ASP A 847 -15.21 17.66 -35.57
N PRO A 848 -16.34 18.22 -35.10
CA PRO A 848 -16.56 18.47 -33.67
C PRO A 848 -16.52 17.21 -32.79
N ALA A 849 -17.04 16.07 -33.26
CA ALA A 849 -17.04 14.83 -32.47
C ALA A 849 -15.63 14.25 -32.35
N GLN A 850 -14.85 14.26 -33.44
CA GLN A 850 -13.43 13.87 -33.42
C GLN A 850 -12.58 14.81 -32.55
N ARG A 851 -12.87 16.12 -32.55
CA ARG A 851 -12.21 17.09 -31.65
C ARG A 851 -12.54 16.83 -30.18
N ALA A 852 -13.80 16.54 -29.86
CA ALA A 852 -14.22 16.20 -28.51
C ALA A 852 -13.57 14.89 -28.02
N LEU A 853 -13.50 13.86 -28.88
CA LEU A 853 -12.79 12.61 -28.60
C LEU A 853 -11.29 12.86 -28.39
N ALA A 854 -10.65 13.66 -29.25
CA ALA A 854 -9.25 14.03 -29.12
C ALA A 854 -8.98 14.75 -27.80
N ALA A 855 -9.82 15.72 -27.43
CA ALA A 855 -9.74 16.41 -26.15
C ALA A 855 -9.87 15.43 -24.97
N ALA A 856 -10.82 14.49 -25.04
CA ALA A 856 -11.01 13.48 -24.01
C ALA A 856 -9.79 12.54 -23.87
N VAL A 857 -9.20 12.12 -24.99
CA VAL A 857 -7.95 11.34 -24.99
C VAL A 857 -6.81 12.15 -24.38
N LEU A 858 -6.63 13.42 -24.77
CA LEU A 858 -5.60 14.29 -24.20
C LEU A 858 -5.76 14.47 -22.69
N LEU A 859 -7.00 14.65 -22.21
CA LEU A 859 -7.31 14.74 -20.78
C LEU A 859 -7.09 13.42 -20.03
N SER A 860 -6.96 12.29 -20.71
CA SER A 860 -6.56 11.02 -20.11
C SER A 860 -5.04 10.80 -20.06
N LEU A 861 -4.23 11.65 -20.70
CA LEU A 861 -2.77 11.53 -20.74
C LEU A 861 -2.07 12.28 -19.59
N PRO A 862 -0.87 11.84 -19.16
CA PRO A 862 -0.05 12.58 -18.21
C PRO A 862 0.56 13.83 -18.86
N GLY A 863 0.89 14.85 -18.06
CA GLY A 863 1.43 16.12 -18.55
C GLY A 863 0.39 17.23 -18.59
N CYS A 864 0.57 18.20 -19.51
CA CYS A 864 -0.25 19.40 -19.64
C CYS A 864 -1.10 19.38 -20.92
N PRO A 865 -2.34 18.84 -20.90
CA PRO A 865 -3.26 18.95 -22.02
C PRO A 865 -3.49 20.42 -22.37
N THR A 866 -3.39 20.77 -23.64
CA THR A 866 -3.56 22.14 -24.11
C THR A 866 -4.81 22.19 -24.99
N LEU A 867 -5.83 22.91 -24.54
CA LEU A 867 -7.14 22.96 -25.16
C LEU A 867 -7.53 24.41 -25.48
N PRO A 868 -8.16 24.66 -26.63
CA PRO A 868 -8.68 25.97 -26.96
C PRO A 868 -9.90 26.31 -26.07
N VAL A 869 -10.04 27.58 -25.70
CA VAL A 869 -11.02 28.04 -24.70
C VAL A 869 -12.48 27.70 -25.06
N GLU A 870 -12.80 27.56 -26.34
CA GLU A 870 -14.15 27.25 -26.83
C GLU A 870 -14.58 25.84 -26.39
N LEU A 871 -13.65 24.88 -26.38
CA LEU A 871 -13.94 23.50 -25.97
C LEU A 871 -14.19 23.38 -24.46
N LEU A 872 -13.70 24.30 -23.64
CA LEU A 872 -13.94 24.27 -22.19
C LEU A 872 -15.42 24.47 -21.85
N ARG A 873 -16.18 25.08 -22.77
CA ARG A 873 -17.63 25.35 -22.61
C ARG A 873 -18.50 24.19 -23.08
N GLU A 874 -17.94 23.23 -23.80
CA GLU A 874 -18.69 22.06 -24.24
C GLU A 874 -19.02 21.17 -23.02
N PRO A 875 -20.30 20.79 -22.81
CA PRO A 875 -20.71 20.08 -21.61
C PRO A 875 -19.92 18.79 -21.34
N GLY A 876 -19.58 18.03 -22.39
CA GLY A 876 -18.80 16.80 -22.28
C GLY A 876 -17.37 17.06 -21.82
N THR A 877 -16.67 17.99 -22.48
CA THR A 877 -15.30 18.40 -22.11
C THR A 877 -15.25 19.02 -20.71
N ALA A 878 -16.20 19.88 -20.36
CA ALA A 878 -16.31 20.48 -19.04
C ALA A 878 -16.50 19.42 -17.93
N ALA A 879 -17.29 18.36 -18.19
CA ALA A 879 -17.43 17.25 -17.27
C ALA A 879 -16.10 16.50 -17.08
N LEU A 880 -15.40 16.18 -18.17
CA LEU A 880 -14.10 15.52 -18.12
C LEU A 880 -13.02 16.36 -17.43
N LEU A 881 -13.03 17.69 -17.59
CA LEU A 881 -12.12 18.60 -16.88
C LEU A 881 -12.34 18.57 -15.37
N ARG A 882 -13.60 18.58 -14.92
CA ARG A 882 -13.93 18.43 -13.49
C ARG A 882 -13.49 17.09 -12.95
N ILE A 883 -13.70 16.00 -13.70
CA ILE A 883 -13.22 14.66 -13.33
C ILE A 883 -11.69 14.65 -13.25
N ARG A 884 -10.97 15.15 -14.27
CA ARG A 884 -9.50 15.21 -14.24
C ARG A 884 -8.98 16.05 -13.06
N HIS A 885 -9.65 17.16 -12.73
CA HIS A 885 -9.29 17.99 -11.57
C HIS A 885 -9.53 17.28 -10.24
N ALA A 886 -10.60 16.49 -10.15
CA ALA A 886 -10.99 15.73 -8.96
C ALA A 886 -10.07 14.56 -8.62
N HIS A 887 -9.43 13.98 -9.64
CA HIS A 887 -8.73 12.70 -9.60
C HIS A 887 -7.21 12.87 -9.85
N LEU A 888 -6.39 12.57 -8.83
CA LEU A 888 -4.93 12.72 -8.91
C LEU A 888 -4.29 11.72 -9.86
N ALA A 889 -4.89 10.53 -10.00
CA ALA A 889 -4.51 9.57 -11.04
C ALA A 889 -4.50 10.20 -12.43
N LEU A 890 -5.52 10.99 -12.76
CA LEU A 890 -5.67 11.64 -14.07
C LEU A 890 -4.75 12.86 -14.21
N SER A 891 -4.62 13.70 -13.18
CA SER A 891 -3.79 14.92 -13.28
C SER A 891 -2.29 14.64 -13.10
N LYS A 892 -1.90 13.82 -12.13
CA LYS A 892 -0.50 13.60 -11.70
C LYS A 892 0.01 12.17 -11.88
N GLY A 893 -0.88 11.21 -12.14
CA GLY A 893 -0.54 9.78 -12.18
C GLY A 893 0.27 9.32 -13.38
N GLY A 894 0.93 8.18 -13.20
CA GLY A 894 1.65 7.47 -14.26
C GLY A 894 0.71 6.98 -15.38
N LEU A 895 1.29 6.42 -16.43
CA LEU A 895 0.58 5.93 -17.60
C LEU A 895 1.04 4.50 -17.94
N GLU A 896 0.10 3.58 -18.01
CA GLU A 896 0.27 2.25 -18.56
C GLU A 896 -0.80 2.00 -19.63
N SER A 897 -0.42 1.55 -20.81
CA SER A 897 -1.38 1.16 -21.85
C SER A 897 -2.02 -0.18 -21.54
N VAL A 898 -3.30 -0.32 -21.87
CA VAL A 898 -4.00 -1.59 -21.83
C VAL A 898 -4.42 -1.94 -23.24
N SER A 899 -4.02 -3.12 -23.72
CA SER A 899 -4.43 -3.64 -25.01
C SER A 899 -5.72 -4.45 -24.88
N PHE A 900 -6.64 -4.23 -25.80
CA PHE A 900 -7.90 -4.97 -25.90
C PHE A 900 -7.96 -5.77 -27.20
N ASP A 901 -8.90 -6.70 -27.28
CA ASP A 901 -9.22 -7.49 -28.48
C ASP A 901 -9.85 -6.65 -29.61
N ARG A 902 -10.24 -5.41 -29.29
CA ARG A 902 -10.83 -4.44 -30.22
C ARG A 902 -9.81 -3.35 -30.57
N PRO A 903 -9.31 -3.29 -31.83
CA PRO A 903 -8.33 -2.30 -32.24
C PRO A 903 -8.88 -0.86 -32.26
N GLU A 904 -10.20 -0.70 -32.27
CA GLU A 904 -10.87 0.61 -32.28
C GLU A 904 -10.90 1.27 -30.89
N VAL A 905 -10.61 0.52 -29.82
CA VAL A 905 -10.66 1.01 -28.43
C VAL A 905 -9.27 1.25 -27.88
N LEU A 906 -9.07 2.46 -27.36
CA LEU A 906 -7.86 2.89 -26.68
C LEU A 906 -8.01 2.70 -25.18
N GLY A 907 -7.03 2.06 -24.55
CA GLY A 907 -7.00 1.80 -23.11
C GLY A 907 -5.78 2.41 -22.43
N PHE A 908 -6.02 3.23 -21.41
CA PHE A 908 -4.97 3.79 -20.56
C PHE A 908 -5.29 3.59 -19.09
N LEU A 909 -4.38 2.96 -18.36
CA LEU A 909 -4.37 2.91 -16.91
C LEU A 909 -3.57 4.09 -16.36
N ARG A 910 -4.23 4.84 -15.47
CA ARG A 910 -3.64 5.98 -14.77
C ARG A 910 -3.57 5.66 -13.28
N THR A 911 -2.38 5.73 -12.70
CA THR A 911 -2.18 5.37 -11.28
C THR A 911 -1.43 6.47 -10.55
N HIS A 912 -1.98 6.93 -9.42
CA HIS A 912 -1.33 7.87 -8.51
C HIS A 912 -1.64 7.52 -7.06
N GLY A 913 -0.62 7.16 -6.27
CA GLY A 913 -0.82 6.65 -4.92
C GLY A 913 -1.81 5.46 -4.91
N PRO A 914 -2.93 5.54 -4.17
CA PRO A 914 -3.94 4.48 -4.12
C PRO A 914 -4.94 4.50 -5.27
N GLU A 915 -4.97 5.57 -6.05
CA GLU A 915 -6.01 5.81 -7.04
C GLU A 915 -5.61 5.23 -8.39
N THR A 916 -6.48 4.41 -8.98
CA THR A 916 -6.28 3.82 -10.30
C THR A 916 -7.50 4.05 -11.18
N VAL A 917 -7.31 4.68 -12.34
CA VAL A 917 -8.38 5.01 -13.30
C VAL A 917 -8.05 4.40 -14.66
N LEU A 918 -8.94 3.56 -15.17
CA LEU A 918 -8.88 3.02 -16.53
C LEU A 918 -9.68 3.93 -17.48
N CYS A 919 -8.98 4.59 -18.39
CA CYS A 919 -9.54 5.44 -19.42
C CYS A 919 -9.71 4.64 -20.71
N LEU A 920 -10.95 4.56 -21.20
CA LEU A 920 -11.31 3.93 -22.47
C LEU A 920 -11.77 5.00 -23.45
N ALA A 921 -11.34 4.92 -24.71
CA ALA A 921 -11.80 5.81 -25.78
C ALA A 921 -12.09 4.99 -27.04
N ASN A 922 -13.28 5.15 -27.61
CA ASN A 922 -13.70 4.45 -28.82
C ASN A 922 -13.48 5.36 -30.04
N THR A 923 -12.70 4.91 -31.01
CA THR A 923 -12.42 5.64 -32.25
C THR A 923 -13.37 5.30 -33.38
N ALA A 924 -14.22 4.28 -33.22
CA ALA A 924 -15.27 3.95 -34.18
C ALA A 924 -16.52 4.81 -33.96
N GLU A 925 -17.30 5.03 -35.03
CA GLU A 925 -18.60 5.71 -34.97
C GLU A 925 -19.69 4.86 -34.30
N GLU A 926 -19.50 3.55 -34.21
CA GLU A 926 -20.43 2.61 -33.58
C GLU A 926 -20.02 2.29 -32.13
N PRO A 927 -20.97 2.02 -31.22
CA PRO A 927 -20.66 1.56 -29.87
C PRO A 927 -19.90 0.23 -29.86
N VAL A 928 -18.87 0.13 -29.01
CA VAL A 928 -18.04 -1.07 -28.87
C VAL A 928 -18.09 -1.60 -27.43
N ALA A 929 -18.36 -2.90 -27.28
CA ALA A 929 -18.29 -3.60 -26.00
C ALA A 929 -16.90 -4.21 -25.81
N VAL A 930 -16.27 -3.93 -24.67
CA VAL A 930 -14.89 -4.34 -24.35
C VAL A 930 -14.86 -5.09 -23.03
N THR A 931 -14.07 -6.17 -22.99
CA THR A 931 -13.89 -6.95 -21.77
C THR A 931 -12.70 -6.42 -20.97
N VAL A 932 -12.95 -5.96 -19.75
CA VAL A 932 -11.95 -5.44 -18.82
C VAL A 932 -11.59 -6.53 -17.80
N PRO A 933 -10.35 -7.07 -17.80
CA PRO A 933 -9.93 -8.04 -16.79
C PRO A 933 -9.42 -7.36 -15.51
N VAL A 934 -9.74 -7.96 -14.36
CA VAL A 934 -9.45 -7.41 -13.01
C VAL A 934 -7.96 -7.34 -12.71
N GLU A 935 -7.17 -8.22 -13.32
CA GLU A 935 -5.72 -8.35 -13.16
C GLU A 935 -4.97 -7.02 -13.41
N PHE A 936 -5.51 -6.14 -14.25
CA PHE A 936 -4.94 -4.83 -14.54
C PHE A 936 -5.20 -3.76 -13.47
N LEU A 937 -6.17 -3.97 -12.59
CA LEU A 937 -6.72 -2.90 -11.72
C LEU A 937 -6.33 -3.04 -10.25
N SER A 938 -6.05 -4.26 -9.78
CA SER A 938 -5.39 -4.51 -8.49
C SER A 938 -4.92 -5.97 -8.36
N GLY A 939 -3.82 -6.22 -7.64
CA GLY A 939 -3.37 -7.59 -7.36
C GLY A 939 -4.37 -8.34 -6.48
N GLU A 940 -4.84 -9.49 -6.98
CA GLU A 940 -5.72 -10.50 -6.36
C GLU A 940 -6.88 -9.97 -5.47
N GLY A 941 -8.09 -9.95 -6.02
CA GLY A 941 -9.35 -9.71 -5.30
C GLY A 941 -10.46 -9.14 -6.18
N ALA A 942 -11.72 -9.20 -5.73
CA ALA A 942 -12.84 -8.55 -6.42
C ALA A 942 -12.70 -7.02 -6.37
N VAL A 943 -12.79 -6.35 -7.51
CA VAL A 943 -12.68 -4.90 -7.65
C VAL A 943 -14.01 -4.32 -8.09
N ARG A 944 -14.36 -3.17 -7.53
CA ARG A 944 -15.51 -2.40 -7.99
C ARG A 944 -15.01 -1.32 -8.95
N LEU A 945 -15.55 -1.28 -10.16
CA LEU A 945 -15.26 -0.23 -11.13
C LEU A 945 -16.39 0.80 -11.12
N LEU A 946 -16.05 2.07 -10.87
CA LEU A 946 -16.99 3.18 -10.95
C LEU A 946 -16.73 3.98 -12.23
N ASP A 947 -17.72 4.07 -13.10
CA ASP A 947 -17.70 4.99 -14.23
C ASP A 947 -17.85 6.43 -13.74
N LEU A 948 -16.79 7.21 -13.90
CA LEU A 948 -16.74 8.61 -13.52
C LEU A 948 -17.57 9.50 -14.45
N CYS A 949 -17.89 9.04 -15.66
CA CYS A 949 -18.63 9.82 -16.65
C CYS A 949 -20.14 9.82 -16.37
N ASP A 950 -20.72 8.68 -15.95
CA ASP A 950 -22.17 8.56 -15.70
C ASP A 950 -22.55 7.97 -14.33
N GLY A 951 -21.57 7.65 -13.49
CA GLY A 951 -21.78 7.09 -12.16
C GLY A 951 -22.19 5.62 -12.13
N ARG A 952 -22.14 4.86 -13.24
CA ARG A 952 -22.45 3.43 -13.18
C ARG A 952 -21.36 2.65 -12.45
N ALA A 953 -21.75 1.67 -11.64
CA ALA A 953 -20.80 0.81 -10.94
C ALA A 953 -20.88 -0.62 -11.50
N PHE A 954 -19.72 -1.23 -11.72
CA PHE A 954 -19.57 -2.60 -12.17
C PHE A 954 -18.84 -3.39 -11.10
N THR A 955 -19.44 -4.49 -10.64
CA THR A 955 -18.77 -5.44 -9.75
C THR A 955 -17.98 -6.43 -10.59
N CYS A 956 -16.70 -6.64 -10.28
CA CYS A 956 -15.82 -7.46 -11.11
C CYS A 956 -15.08 -8.50 -10.25
N ASP A 957 -15.44 -9.77 -10.43
CA ASP A 957 -14.77 -10.89 -9.77
C ASP A 957 -13.57 -11.40 -10.61
N VAL A 958 -13.68 -11.39 -11.95
CA VAL A 958 -12.63 -11.84 -12.88
C VAL A 958 -12.58 -10.98 -14.15
N ARG A 959 -13.74 -10.75 -14.79
CA ARG A 959 -13.90 -9.93 -16.00
C ARG A 959 -15.25 -9.20 -15.97
N THR A 960 -15.29 -7.98 -16.49
CA THR A 960 -16.54 -7.25 -16.73
C THR A 960 -16.57 -6.70 -18.14
N THR A 961 -17.76 -6.58 -18.72
CA THR A 961 -17.93 -5.99 -20.06
C THR A 961 -18.42 -4.56 -19.92
N VAL A 962 -17.72 -3.63 -20.55
CA VAL A 962 -18.07 -2.21 -20.57
C VAL A 962 -18.32 -1.80 -22.01
N THR A 963 -19.45 -1.15 -22.26
CA THR A 963 -19.78 -0.59 -23.58
C THR A 963 -19.36 0.87 -23.62
N VAL A 964 -18.58 1.23 -24.64
CA VAL A 964 -18.18 2.60 -24.93
C VAL A 964 -18.94 3.06 -26.18
N ASP A 965 -19.62 4.20 -26.09
CA ASP A 965 -20.40 4.76 -27.19
C ASP A 965 -19.48 5.12 -28.39
N GLY A 966 -20.05 5.23 -29.59
CA GLY A 966 -19.31 5.65 -30.79
C GLY A 966 -18.68 7.04 -30.60
N LEU A 967 -17.40 7.18 -30.94
CA LEU A 967 -16.59 8.38 -30.67
C LEU A 967 -16.64 8.85 -29.20
N GLY A 968 -16.94 7.94 -28.27
CA GLY A 968 -17.13 8.21 -26.84
C GLY A 968 -15.95 7.79 -25.96
N VAL A 969 -16.02 8.16 -24.68
CA VAL A 969 -15.04 7.77 -23.65
C VAL A 969 -15.72 7.27 -22.38
N ARG A 970 -15.01 6.43 -21.63
CA ARG A 970 -15.40 5.93 -20.31
C ARG A 970 -14.19 5.95 -19.38
N TRP A 971 -14.27 6.59 -18.22
CA TRP A 971 -13.19 6.61 -17.23
C TRP A 971 -13.63 5.85 -15.98
N LEU A 972 -13.00 4.70 -15.73
CA LEU A 972 -13.39 3.75 -14.71
C LEU A 972 -12.42 3.81 -13.53
N LEU A 973 -12.86 4.34 -12.39
CA LEU A 973 -12.11 4.32 -11.14
C LEU A 973 -12.18 2.92 -10.52
N ALA A 974 -11.02 2.33 -10.26
CA ALA A 974 -10.91 1.11 -9.47
C ALA A 974 -11.02 1.47 -7.98
N ALA A 975 -12.10 1.01 -7.36
CA ALA A 975 -12.32 1.13 -5.94
C ALA A 975 -12.20 -0.26 -5.27
N PRO A 976 -11.77 -0.33 -4.00
CA PRO A 976 -11.96 -1.55 -3.22
C PRO A 976 -13.44 -1.94 -3.26
N PRO A 977 -13.77 -3.24 -3.13
CA PRO A 977 -15.15 -3.68 -3.06
C PRO A 977 -15.83 -2.88 -1.94
N ALA A 978 -17.00 -2.31 -2.24
CA ALA A 978 -17.77 -1.58 -1.24
C ALA A 978 -17.85 -2.46 0.01
N PRO A 979 -17.64 -1.90 1.23
CA PRO A 979 -18.01 -2.65 2.43
C PRO A 979 -19.45 -3.09 2.19
N SER A 980 -19.68 -4.40 2.17
CA SER A 980 -21.00 -4.95 2.00
C SER A 980 -21.87 -4.28 3.05
N VAL A 981 -22.70 -3.34 2.61
CA VAL A 981 -23.81 -2.87 3.41
C VAL A 981 -24.73 -4.08 3.45
N LEU A 982 -24.49 -4.88 4.49
CA LEU A 982 -25.02 -6.22 4.72
C LEU A 982 -24.60 -7.25 3.67
N GLY A 983 -23.82 -8.23 4.13
CA GLY A 983 -23.65 -9.48 3.40
C GLY A 983 -25.01 -10.14 3.23
N THR A 984 -25.60 -9.99 2.05
CA THR A 984 -26.53 -10.98 1.50
C THR A 984 -25.80 -11.67 0.37
N ARG A 985 -25.42 -12.94 0.59
CA ARG A 985 -25.56 -14.07 -0.35
C ARG A 985 -24.78 -15.28 0.14
N GLY A 986 -25.49 -16.39 0.28
CA GLY A 986 -25.00 -17.71 0.67
C GLY A 986 -26.06 -18.45 1.46
#